data_AF-A0A947W4E1-F1
#
_entry.id   AF-A0A947W4E1-F1
#
_cell.length_a   1.000
_cell.length_b   1.000
_cell.length_c   1.000
_cell.angle_alpha   90.00
_cell.angle_beta   90.00
_cell.angle_gamma   90.00
#
_symmetry.space_group_name_H-M   'P 1'
#
loop_
_entity.id
_entity.type
_entity.pdbx_description
1 polymer ?
#
loop_
_entity_poly.entity_id
_entity_poly.type
_entity_poly.pdbx_seq_one_letter_code
_entity_poly.pdbx_strand_id
1 'polypeptide(L)'
;MFNTNDFNLTCPFCLAEKHVQNRIPDQKVTCEACGRKFYGSHPMDEDHYPLIGRLAVHYRTITGAQLDQAIQIQGKNGIGKDQKISIEDIIIQHKMASSRQVGLLILIRDFIELRQKSESFGKVAIKRGLVTPDDIETALIRQEKEFKRKKVNLLIGDILVDDGILSKHQCDLILKEVSGEKVGSREFADVLNQSPGKEGLQLDDGMDLSEFEIKFLSIKELDKKFGETVARKGFASENDVRRAFDRQEGLFRNHHIIKHIDEILFNQGLLSADQCLEIYNELKWPVDRMAISGNLHGRQTEKMDRPAKLTDADLDLYISPDNLSAYIRIISKNFHTITSLGLRHFLKEKSIVFGVISDNEIKTFLKNPANKQICIAKGKAAKPGQKDEIEYYFNTGFPLKYIGENKNKADNQDIVVPRGKILAKRTPGQESIPGVDIFGNPLRISMKDDKSWRCGEGARYSSDGLKIIAKNEGMPRLSIDGRIYVFSKMNIMDDADIRTGHLGMNNNIAVMGTLKGAFPVRGGDLTADEIRDADVDVIGDVRVTIGITTSRIATQGAVYARYIMNSDIEAYGDIVVENEIIDSTIKTSGALIVKKSRIIASRIIARKGIIAAAIGSPVTNPCILEVGSDAHINGVIERIDGNIKTRLDDLLQKESALLKIKKKEEKVNQKMVKLKKDIEQAALLKSVMIEKSGEAGREKLNRASVSIHDVDRKMKKLIGTLKKLDQGLKFLRKEKEDLQLDLNSRRVVFENEIDELNQNKYFIKKWAHLEKGKPVVKVKGKITQETFIAGRHSTFTLEKEYNNIGIIEHLASDNGMDSWLFKSLSR
;
A
#
# COMPACT_ATOMS: atom_id res chain seq x y z
N MET A 1 22.18 63.41 -43.48
CA MET A 1 23.32 62.57 -43.86
C MET A 1 23.42 61.44 -42.85
N PHE A 2 23.39 60.21 -43.37
CA PHE A 2 23.53 58.88 -42.77
C PHE A 2 23.44 58.70 -41.24
N ASN A 3 22.49 57.86 -40.82
CA ASN A 3 22.89 56.62 -40.16
C ASN A 3 21.99 55.48 -40.65
N THR A 4 22.49 54.73 -41.62
CA THR A 4 22.05 53.37 -41.92
C THR A 4 22.38 52.53 -40.70
N ASN A 5 21.40 52.25 -39.85
CA ASN A 5 21.62 51.26 -38.80
C ASN A 5 21.67 49.89 -39.47
N ASP A 6 22.89 49.38 -39.57
CA ASP A 6 23.16 48.00 -39.91
C ASP A 6 22.80 47.12 -38.69
N PHE A 7 22.14 45.99 -38.93
CA PHE A 7 21.73 45.08 -37.86
C PHE A 7 22.09 43.63 -38.17
N ASN A 8 22.48 42.89 -37.14
CA ASN A 8 22.70 41.44 -37.21
C ASN A 8 21.41 40.69 -36.87
N LEU A 9 20.93 39.89 -37.83
CA LEU A 9 19.81 38.99 -37.64
C LEU A 9 20.32 37.57 -37.43
N THR A 10 20.02 36.99 -36.28
CA THR A 10 20.36 35.61 -35.95
C THR A 10 19.26 34.67 -36.43
N CYS A 11 19.61 33.68 -37.26
CA CYS A 11 18.64 32.70 -37.74
C CYS A 11 18.11 31.85 -36.56
N PRO A 12 16.79 31.81 -36.29
CA PRO A 12 16.25 31.07 -35.15
C PRO A 12 16.32 29.54 -35.31
N PHE A 13 16.73 29.07 -36.50
CA PHE A 13 16.80 27.64 -36.81
C PHE A 13 18.22 27.07 -36.77
N CYS A 14 19.25 27.87 -37.04
CA CYS A 14 20.64 27.42 -37.06
C CYS A 14 21.64 28.38 -36.41
N LEU A 15 21.15 29.51 -35.87
CA LEU A 15 21.91 30.51 -35.11
C LEU A 15 23.01 31.25 -35.90
N ALA A 16 23.11 31.06 -37.21
CA ALA A 16 24.00 31.86 -38.05
C ALA A 16 23.55 33.32 -38.12
N GLU A 17 24.49 34.25 -37.96
CA GLU A 17 24.26 35.69 -38.02
C GLU A 17 24.34 36.20 -39.46
N LYS A 18 23.41 37.09 -39.82
CA LYS A 18 23.39 37.77 -41.12
C LYS A 18 23.29 39.27 -40.93
N HIS A 19 24.21 39.99 -41.54
CA HIS A 19 24.22 41.45 -41.58
C HIS A 19 23.22 41.96 -42.62
N VAL A 20 22.29 42.82 -42.26
CA VAL A 20 21.29 43.37 -43.20
C VAL A 20 21.19 44.89 -43.05
N GLN A 21 21.16 45.59 -44.19
CA GLN A 21 21.05 47.04 -44.26
C GLN A 21 19.59 47.46 -44.56
N ASN A 22 19.07 48.43 -43.80
CA ASN A 22 17.71 48.97 -43.84
C ASN A 22 16.56 47.99 -43.52
N ARG A 23 15.74 48.37 -42.55
CA ARG A 23 14.71 47.52 -41.94
C ARG A 23 13.31 47.92 -42.43
N ILE A 24 12.62 47.00 -43.11
CA ILE A 24 11.17 47.07 -43.35
C ILE A 24 10.51 45.95 -42.51
N PRO A 25 9.57 46.25 -41.60
CA PRO A 25 8.85 45.24 -40.82
C PRO A 25 8.19 44.20 -41.74
N ASP A 26 8.17 42.94 -41.32
CA ASP A 26 7.52 41.80 -42.01
C ASP A 26 8.16 41.30 -43.33
N GLN A 27 9.39 41.72 -43.66
CA GLN A 27 10.10 41.14 -44.81
C GLN A 27 10.73 39.77 -44.46
N LYS A 28 10.47 38.76 -45.30
CA LYS A 28 11.07 37.41 -45.19
C LYS A 28 12.53 37.43 -45.63
N VAL A 29 13.44 37.06 -44.73
CA VAL A 29 14.88 36.96 -44.98
C VAL A 29 15.29 35.49 -45.06
N THR A 30 16.05 35.11 -46.09
CA THR A 30 16.57 33.74 -46.25
C THR A 30 17.93 33.61 -45.56
N CYS A 31 18.08 32.61 -44.70
CA CYS A 31 19.35 32.26 -44.05
C CYS A 31 20.31 31.63 -45.07
N GLU A 32 21.53 32.16 -45.17
CA GLU A 32 22.54 31.65 -46.11
C GLU A 32 23.17 30.34 -45.62
N ALA A 33 23.20 30.09 -44.30
CA ALA A 33 23.77 28.87 -43.74
C ALA A 33 22.84 27.64 -43.83
N CYS A 34 21.52 27.81 -43.74
CA CYS A 34 20.57 26.69 -43.75
C CYS A 34 19.45 26.79 -44.80
N GLY A 35 19.43 27.86 -45.61
CA GLY A 35 18.47 28.07 -46.68
C GLY A 35 17.03 28.41 -46.25
N ARG A 36 16.72 28.42 -44.94
CA ARG A 36 15.35 28.64 -44.43
C ARG A 36 15.02 30.14 -44.31
N LYS A 37 13.76 30.49 -44.61
CA LYS A 37 13.25 31.87 -44.54
C LYS A 37 12.66 32.17 -43.16
N PHE A 38 12.98 33.34 -42.58
CA PHE A 38 12.46 33.82 -41.30
C PHE A 38 12.20 35.34 -41.30
N TYR A 39 11.46 35.86 -40.32
CA TYR A 39 11.09 37.28 -40.20
C TYR A 39 11.98 37.99 -39.15
N GLY A 40 12.37 39.24 -39.40
CA GLY A 40 13.16 40.05 -38.45
C GLY A 40 12.28 40.83 -37.47
N SER A 41 12.26 40.46 -36.19
CA SER A 41 11.50 41.16 -35.12
C SER A 41 12.13 42.50 -34.70
N HIS A 42 11.30 43.41 -34.13
CA HIS A 42 11.71 44.76 -33.69
C HIS A 42 12.76 44.70 -32.59
N PRO A 43 13.87 45.47 -32.64
CA PRO A 43 14.72 45.60 -31.48
C PRO A 43 13.92 46.35 -30.41
N MET A 44 13.87 45.78 -29.21
CA MET A 44 13.31 46.38 -28.01
C MET A 44 14.45 47.07 -27.28
N ASP A 45 14.34 48.37 -26.99
CA ASP A 45 15.30 49.05 -26.09
C ASP A 45 15.24 48.40 -24.70
N GLU A 46 16.41 48.02 -24.17
CA GLU A 46 16.51 47.20 -22.95
C GLU A 46 15.96 47.89 -21.69
N ASP A 47 15.92 49.22 -21.66
CA ASP A 47 15.57 50.02 -20.48
C ASP A 47 14.13 50.56 -20.46
N HIS A 48 13.38 50.46 -21.57
CA HIS A 48 12.06 51.10 -21.67
C HIS A 48 10.87 50.22 -21.24
N TYR A 49 11.08 48.89 -21.13
CA TYR A 49 10.01 47.92 -20.87
C TYR A 49 10.32 47.01 -19.67
N PRO A 50 9.43 46.90 -18.66
CA PRO A 50 9.63 46.00 -17.53
C PRO A 50 9.74 44.54 -17.96
N LEU A 51 10.54 43.76 -17.22
CA LEU A 51 10.97 42.40 -17.58
C LEU A 51 9.80 41.48 -17.93
N ILE A 52 8.70 41.56 -17.18
CA ILE A 52 7.49 40.77 -17.43
C ILE A 52 6.86 41.05 -18.81
N GLY A 53 6.87 42.32 -19.26
CA GLY A 53 6.36 42.73 -20.56
C GLY A 53 7.26 42.24 -21.71
N ARG A 54 8.57 42.29 -21.52
CA ARG A 54 9.54 41.73 -22.48
C ARG A 54 9.38 40.21 -22.62
N LEU A 55 9.21 39.50 -21.51
CA LEU A 55 8.92 38.06 -21.50
C LEU A 55 7.59 37.76 -22.19
N ALA A 56 6.56 38.59 -21.95
CA ALA A 56 5.24 38.40 -22.55
C ALA A 56 5.29 38.44 -24.09
N VAL A 57 6.06 39.36 -24.67
CA VAL A 57 6.29 39.44 -26.13
C VAL A 57 7.20 38.32 -26.62
N HIS A 58 8.28 38.03 -25.89
CA HIS A 58 9.24 36.98 -26.26
C HIS A 58 8.56 35.61 -26.37
N TYR A 59 7.71 35.25 -25.42
CA TYR A 59 6.92 34.02 -25.43
C TYR A 59 5.62 34.12 -26.23
N ARG A 60 5.42 35.22 -26.98
CA ARG A 60 4.27 35.48 -27.85
C ARG A 60 2.91 35.38 -27.14
N THR A 61 2.89 35.63 -25.84
CA THR A 61 1.64 35.69 -25.07
C THR A 61 0.85 36.96 -25.39
N ILE A 62 1.54 38.03 -25.78
CA ILE A 62 0.99 39.27 -26.34
C ILE A 62 1.87 39.76 -27.50
N THR A 63 1.34 40.61 -28.37
CA THR A 63 2.12 41.28 -29.43
C THR A 63 2.81 42.55 -28.91
N GLY A 64 3.82 43.05 -29.62
CA GLY A 64 4.46 44.34 -29.29
C GLY A 64 3.47 45.49 -29.21
N ALA A 65 2.52 45.56 -30.14
CA ALA A 65 1.45 46.57 -30.14
C ALA A 65 0.51 46.45 -28.92
N GLN A 66 0.24 45.22 -28.46
CA GLN A 66 -0.55 44.99 -27.24
C GLN A 66 0.23 45.37 -25.98
N LEU A 67 1.55 45.19 -25.96
CA LEU A 67 2.41 45.65 -24.86
C LEU A 67 2.44 47.19 -24.78
N ASP A 68 2.58 47.86 -25.92
CA ASP A 68 2.53 49.32 -25.99
C ASP A 68 1.17 49.86 -25.51
N GLN A 69 0.08 49.19 -25.91
CA GLN A 69 -1.27 49.50 -25.42
C GLN A 69 -1.38 49.31 -23.90
N ALA A 70 -0.85 48.22 -23.34
CA ALA A 70 -0.86 47.97 -21.89
C ALA A 70 -0.08 49.03 -21.10
N ILE A 71 1.06 49.49 -21.61
CA ILE A 71 1.87 50.55 -20.98
C ILE A 71 1.20 51.91 -21.07
N GLN A 72 0.54 52.23 -22.19
CA GLN A 72 -0.28 53.44 -22.30
C GLN A 72 -1.46 53.44 -21.32
N ILE A 73 -2.10 52.28 -21.10
CA ILE A 73 -3.16 52.12 -20.10
C ILE A 73 -2.59 52.31 -18.69
N GLN A 74 -1.40 51.77 -18.41
CA GLN A 74 -0.71 51.96 -17.14
C GLN A 74 -0.37 53.43 -16.88
N GLY A 75 0.08 54.16 -17.91
CA GLY A 75 0.40 55.59 -17.85
C GLY A 75 -0.82 56.48 -17.64
N LYS A 76 -1.96 56.18 -18.30
CA LYS A 76 -3.22 56.93 -18.17
C LYS A 76 -3.89 56.73 -16.80
N ASN A 77 -3.79 55.55 -16.21
CA ASN A 77 -4.32 55.24 -14.88
C ASN A 77 -3.46 55.77 -13.73
N GLY A 78 -2.28 56.34 -14.02
CA GLY A 78 -1.39 56.98 -13.05
C GLY A 78 -1.71 58.44 -12.73
N ILE A 79 -2.70 59.06 -13.39
CA ILE A 79 -3.08 60.45 -13.14
C ILE A 79 -4.29 60.45 -12.18
N GLY A 80 -4.03 60.34 -10.88
CA GLY A 80 -4.98 60.77 -9.84
C GLY A 80 -5.41 59.78 -8.75
N LYS A 81 -4.85 58.56 -8.64
CA LYS A 81 -5.10 57.68 -7.47
C LYS A 81 -3.82 56.93 -7.07
N ASP A 82 -3.54 56.85 -5.77
CA ASP A 82 -2.35 56.29 -5.11
C ASP A 82 -2.06 54.78 -5.33
N GLN A 83 -2.64 54.15 -6.35
CA GLN A 83 -2.33 52.75 -6.69
C GLN A 83 -2.02 52.61 -8.17
N LYS A 84 -0.73 52.43 -8.48
CA LYS A 84 -0.22 52.10 -9.80
C LYS A 84 -0.59 50.64 -10.10
N ILE A 85 -1.49 50.42 -11.06
CA ILE A 85 -1.89 49.07 -11.48
C ILE A 85 -0.70 48.38 -12.18
N SER A 86 -0.46 47.11 -11.86
CA SER A 86 0.63 46.33 -12.44
C SER A 86 0.36 46.00 -13.92
N ILE A 87 1.41 45.78 -14.72
CA ILE A 87 1.23 45.43 -16.15
C ILE A 87 0.59 44.05 -16.28
N GLU A 88 0.88 43.15 -15.35
CA GLU A 88 0.29 41.83 -15.21
C GLU A 88 -1.23 41.91 -15.11
N ASP A 89 -1.73 42.78 -14.24
CA ASP A 89 -3.16 42.98 -14.04
C ASP A 89 -3.82 43.59 -15.28
N ILE A 90 -3.15 44.54 -15.95
CA ILE A 90 -3.65 45.16 -17.18
C ILE A 90 -3.76 44.12 -18.30
N ILE A 91 -2.75 43.27 -18.48
CA ILE A 91 -2.75 42.20 -19.49
C ILE A 91 -3.90 41.22 -19.26
N ILE A 92 -4.21 40.87 -18.00
CA ILE A 92 -5.31 39.97 -17.63
C ILE A 92 -6.67 40.66 -17.82
N GLN A 93 -6.84 41.87 -17.28
CA GLN A 93 -8.11 42.61 -17.30
C GLN A 93 -8.56 42.93 -18.72
N HIS A 94 -7.63 43.28 -19.60
CA HIS A 94 -7.91 43.56 -21.00
C HIS A 94 -7.91 42.31 -21.89
N LYS A 95 -7.86 41.11 -21.29
CA LYS A 95 -7.87 39.81 -21.99
C LYS A 95 -6.80 39.68 -23.07
N MET A 96 -5.68 40.40 -22.91
CA MET A 96 -4.54 40.35 -23.83
C MET A 96 -3.79 39.02 -23.68
N ALA A 97 -3.70 38.51 -22.44
CA ALA A 97 -3.31 37.14 -22.14
C ALA A 97 -4.15 36.59 -20.98
N SER A 98 -4.29 35.27 -20.90
CA SER A 98 -5.00 34.62 -19.79
C SER A 98 -4.23 34.74 -18.46
N SER A 99 -4.95 34.69 -17.34
CA SER A 99 -4.35 34.64 -16.00
C SER A 99 -3.32 33.50 -15.85
N ARG A 100 -3.52 32.39 -16.58
CA ARG A 100 -2.59 31.25 -16.62
C ARG A 100 -1.31 31.55 -17.42
N GLN A 101 -1.40 32.30 -18.52
CA GLN A 101 -0.23 32.75 -19.29
C GLN A 101 0.59 33.77 -18.51
N VAL A 102 -0.06 34.71 -17.82
CA VAL A 102 0.62 35.69 -16.96
C VAL A 102 1.27 35.01 -15.75
N GLY A 103 0.61 34.01 -15.14
CA GLY A 103 1.20 33.21 -14.07
C GLY A 103 2.47 32.46 -14.50
N LEU A 104 2.54 31.97 -15.73
CA LEU A 104 3.76 31.34 -16.26
C LEU A 104 4.90 32.35 -16.47
N LEU A 105 4.58 33.56 -16.94
CA LEU A 105 5.56 34.62 -17.11
C LEU A 105 6.14 35.09 -15.78
N ILE A 106 5.31 35.17 -14.74
CA ILE A 106 5.73 35.47 -13.36
C ILE A 106 6.70 34.40 -12.88
N LEU A 107 6.37 33.12 -13.08
CA LEU A 107 7.21 32.01 -12.66
C LEU A 107 8.57 32.01 -13.38
N ILE A 108 8.61 32.39 -14.67
CA ILE A 108 9.85 32.56 -15.45
C ILE A 108 10.65 33.78 -14.98
N ARG A 109 9.99 34.90 -14.67
CA ARG A 109 10.63 36.09 -14.08
C ARG A 109 11.29 35.74 -12.76
N ASP A 110 10.55 35.09 -11.86
CA ASP A 110 11.02 34.71 -10.53
C ASP A 110 12.19 33.71 -10.62
N PHE A 111 12.20 32.84 -11.64
CA PHE A 111 13.35 31.97 -11.94
C PHE A 111 14.58 32.74 -12.42
N ILE A 112 14.42 33.75 -13.29
CA ILE A 112 15.51 34.60 -13.75
C ILE A 112 16.09 35.40 -12.58
N GLU A 113 15.26 35.95 -11.70
CA GLU A 113 15.68 36.64 -10.49
C GLU A 113 16.38 35.70 -9.49
N LEU A 114 15.87 34.48 -9.34
CA LEU A 114 16.51 33.45 -8.52
C LEU A 114 17.87 33.03 -9.08
N ARG A 115 18.03 33.00 -10.41
CA ARG A 115 19.31 32.69 -11.08
C ARG A 115 20.37 33.74 -10.79
N GLN A 116 19.99 35.03 -10.82
CA GLN A 116 20.89 36.12 -10.43
C GLN A 116 21.34 36.02 -8.96
N LYS A 117 20.43 35.65 -8.06
CA LYS A 117 20.76 35.38 -6.66
C LYS A 117 21.63 34.12 -6.49
N SER A 118 21.38 33.08 -7.29
CA SER A 118 22.16 31.83 -7.28
C SER A 118 23.60 32.04 -7.76
N GLU A 119 23.83 32.96 -8.70
CA GLU A 119 25.17 33.37 -9.12
C GLU A 119 25.93 34.12 -8.02
N SER A 120 25.24 34.96 -7.24
CA SER A 120 25.86 35.63 -6.08
C SER A 120 26.22 34.64 -4.97
N PHE A 121 25.34 33.67 -4.70
CA PHE A 121 25.59 32.57 -3.77
C PHE A 121 26.81 31.73 -4.20
N GLY A 122 26.87 31.33 -5.48
CA GLY A 122 27.99 30.56 -6.03
C GLY A 122 29.33 31.30 -5.91
N LYS A 123 29.36 32.62 -6.17
CA LYS A 123 30.58 33.44 -6.01
C LYS A 123 31.07 33.48 -4.56
N VAL A 124 30.17 33.60 -3.59
CA VAL A 124 30.53 33.61 -2.15
C VAL A 124 31.00 32.22 -1.71
N ALA A 125 30.32 31.16 -2.13
CA ALA A 125 30.67 29.79 -1.80
C ALA A 125 32.06 29.38 -2.34
N ILE A 126 32.39 29.77 -3.58
CA ILE A 126 33.71 29.56 -4.19
C ILE A 126 34.78 30.37 -3.45
N LYS A 127 34.50 31.64 -3.15
CA LYS A 127 35.44 32.53 -2.42
C LYS A 127 35.80 31.99 -1.04
N ARG A 128 34.88 31.27 -0.39
CA ARG A 128 35.08 30.62 0.92
C ARG A 128 35.72 29.24 0.82
N GLY A 129 35.97 28.73 -0.39
CA GLY A 129 36.64 27.44 -0.62
C GLY A 129 35.79 26.22 -0.27
N LEU A 130 34.48 26.37 -0.10
CA LEU A 130 33.57 25.28 0.29
C LEU A 130 33.07 24.45 -0.90
N VAL A 131 33.12 25.02 -2.11
CA VAL A 131 32.65 24.39 -3.35
C VAL A 131 33.58 24.77 -4.49
N THR A 132 33.71 23.90 -5.48
CA THR A 132 34.47 24.22 -6.70
C THR A 132 33.57 24.91 -7.74
N PRO A 133 34.16 25.59 -8.74
CA PRO A 133 33.39 26.13 -9.87
C PRO A 133 32.58 25.07 -10.61
N ASP A 134 33.09 23.83 -10.71
CA ASP A 134 32.44 22.70 -11.39
C ASP A 134 31.20 22.20 -10.61
N ASP A 135 31.27 22.22 -9.27
CA ASP A 135 30.12 21.89 -8.40
C ASP A 135 28.97 22.88 -8.58
N ILE A 136 29.30 24.18 -8.65
CA ILE A 136 28.31 25.25 -8.92
C ILE A 136 27.72 25.10 -10.32
N GLU A 137 28.54 24.82 -11.33
CA GLU A 137 28.06 24.61 -12.71
C GLU A 137 27.12 23.41 -12.79
N THR A 138 27.49 22.29 -12.16
CA THR A 138 26.65 21.08 -12.09
C THR A 138 25.33 21.34 -11.37
N ALA A 139 25.36 22.08 -10.26
CA ALA A 139 24.16 22.44 -9.51
C ALA A 139 23.25 23.43 -10.28
N LEU A 140 23.81 24.39 -11.03
CA LEU A 140 23.06 25.28 -11.93
C LEU A 140 22.43 24.52 -13.10
N ILE A 141 23.16 23.57 -13.71
CA ILE A 141 22.63 22.71 -14.78
C ILE A 141 21.45 21.88 -14.24
N ARG A 142 21.57 21.34 -13.02
CA ARG A 142 20.48 20.60 -12.38
C ARG A 142 19.30 21.49 -12.03
N GLN A 143 19.53 22.69 -11.49
CA GLN A 143 18.49 23.69 -11.23
C GLN A 143 17.73 24.03 -12.52
N GLU A 144 18.44 24.25 -13.63
CA GLU A 144 17.84 24.54 -14.94
C GLU A 144 17.06 23.34 -15.50
N LYS A 145 17.58 22.13 -15.34
CA LYS A 145 16.91 20.88 -15.76
C LYS A 145 15.63 20.64 -14.95
N GLU A 146 15.67 20.83 -13.64
CA GLU A 146 14.49 20.68 -12.77
C GLU A 146 13.45 21.77 -13.04
N PHE A 147 13.87 23.02 -13.30
CA PHE A 147 12.96 24.09 -13.72
C PHE A 147 12.29 23.78 -15.06
N LYS A 148 13.06 23.34 -16.07
CA LYS A 148 12.52 22.96 -17.38
C LYS A 148 11.52 21.81 -17.28
N ARG A 149 11.80 20.82 -16.41
CA ARG A 149 10.99 19.61 -16.23
C ARG A 149 9.75 19.81 -15.36
N LYS A 150 9.89 20.49 -14.22
CA LYS A 150 8.87 20.55 -13.16
C LYS A 150 8.31 21.95 -12.91
N LYS A 151 8.90 23.00 -13.50
CA LYS A 151 8.56 24.41 -13.24
C LYS A 151 8.63 24.78 -11.75
N VAL A 152 9.60 24.20 -11.05
CA VAL A 152 9.90 24.49 -9.64
C VAL A 152 11.20 25.28 -9.57
N ASN A 153 11.17 26.37 -8.80
CA ASN A 153 12.32 27.21 -8.51
C ASN A 153 13.08 26.63 -7.32
N LEU A 154 14.18 25.92 -7.57
CA LEU A 154 15.06 25.37 -6.52
C LEU A 154 16.19 26.35 -6.23
N LEU A 155 16.64 26.44 -4.98
CA LEU A 155 17.85 27.17 -4.62
C LEU A 155 19.08 26.29 -4.87
N ILE A 156 20.18 26.88 -5.35
CA ILE A 156 21.40 26.11 -5.61
C ILE A 156 22.03 25.59 -4.32
N GLY A 157 21.87 26.30 -3.20
CA GLY A 157 22.36 25.87 -1.89
C GLY A 157 21.73 24.54 -1.45
N ASP A 158 20.41 24.38 -1.64
CA ASP A 158 19.72 23.12 -1.32
C ASP A 158 20.17 21.96 -2.21
N ILE A 159 20.46 22.25 -3.49
CA ILE A 159 20.97 21.24 -4.44
C ILE A 159 22.36 20.76 -4.01
N LEU A 160 23.23 21.67 -3.59
CA LEU A 160 24.59 21.36 -3.12
C LEU A 160 24.57 20.57 -1.80
N VAL A 161 23.56 20.80 -0.95
CA VAL A 161 23.34 20.01 0.27
C VAL A 161 22.84 18.61 -0.07
N ASP A 162 21.87 18.49 -0.97
CA ASP A 162 21.36 17.20 -1.44
C ASP A 162 22.45 16.34 -2.10
N ASP A 163 23.38 16.97 -2.80
CA ASP A 163 24.52 16.29 -3.44
C ASP A 163 25.68 15.99 -2.48
N GLY A 164 25.52 16.34 -1.20
CA GLY A 164 26.51 16.10 -0.16
C GLY A 164 27.78 16.93 -0.32
N ILE A 165 27.73 17.98 -1.14
CA ILE A 165 28.84 18.91 -1.40
C ILE A 165 28.91 19.93 -0.26
N LEU A 166 27.75 20.39 0.23
CA LEU A 166 27.63 21.26 1.39
C LEU A 166 26.88 20.56 2.53
N SER A 167 27.20 20.86 3.78
CA SER A 167 26.29 20.59 4.89
C SER A 167 25.22 21.66 4.97
N LYS A 168 24.07 21.34 5.59
CA LYS A 168 22.99 22.32 5.79
C LYS A 168 23.47 23.55 6.57
N HIS A 169 24.34 23.33 7.56
CA HIS A 169 24.96 24.40 8.34
C HIS A 169 25.87 25.31 7.49
N GLN A 170 26.66 24.72 6.57
CA GLN A 170 27.49 25.49 5.64
C GLN A 170 26.64 26.33 4.66
N CYS A 171 25.53 25.77 4.18
CA CYS A 171 24.58 26.48 3.30
C CYS A 171 23.98 27.71 3.98
N ASP A 172 23.52 27.55 5.23
CA ASP A 172 22.90 28.63 6.01
C ASP A 172 23.87 29.79 6.29
N LEU A 173 25.15 29.49 6.52
CA LEU A 173 26.19 30.51 6.71
C LEU A 173 26.47 31.32 5.44
N ILE A 174 26.48 30.67 4.26
CA ILE A 174 26.64 31.37 2.97
C ILE A 174 25.44 32.28 2.71
N LEU A 175 24.21 31.82 3.02
CA LEU A 175 23.00 32.62 2.86
C LEU A 175 23.01 33.88 3.73
N LYS A 176 23.50 33.80 4.98
CA LYS A 176 23.69 34.96 5.87
C LYS A 176 24.70 35.96 5.33
N GLU A 177 25.78 35.49 4.71
CA GLU A 177 26.78 36.38 4.12
C GLU A 177 26.26 37.06 2.84
N VAL A 178 25.49 36.35 2.00
CA VAL A 178 24.84 36.90 0.81
C VAL A 178 23.76 37.95 1.17
N SER A 179 23.10 37.83 2.33
CA SER A 179 22.15 38.82 2.83
C SER A 179 22.78 40.03 3.53
N GLY A 180 24.12 40.05 3.69
CA GLY A 180 24.87 41.18 4.25
C GLY A 180 25.07 41.14 5.77
N GLU A 181 24.77 40.03 6.44
CA GLU A 181 25.06 39.86 7.87
C GLU A 181 26.56 39.58 8.09
N LYS A 182 27.16 40.23 9.09
CA LYS A 182 28.59 40.04 9.43
C LYS A 182 28.79 38.70 10.14
N VAL A 183 29.24 37.68 9.40
CA VAL A 183 29.66 36.41 9.99
C VAL A 183 31.09 36.52 10.51
N GLY A 184 31.33 36.13 11.78
CA GLY A 184 32.64 36.23 12.42
C GLY A 184 33.65 35.24 11.85
N SER A 185 34.92 35.65 11.69
CA SER A 185 35.99 34.82 11.11
C SER A 185 36.25 33.51 11.87
N ARG A 186 35.87 33.42 13.15
CA ARG A 186 35.95 32.21 13.98
C ARG A 186 34.86 31.18 13.66
N GLU A 187 33.63 31.60 13.41
CA GLU A 187 32.51 30.69 13.10
C GLU A 187 32.72 29.91 11.80
N PHE A 188 33.36 30.52 10.80
CA PHE A 188 33.73 29.82 9.56
C PHE A 188 34.94 28.89 9.73
N ALA A 189 35.88 29.21 10.62
CA ALA A 189 37.11 28.43 10.82
C ALA A 189 36.82 27.07 11.49
N ASP A 190 35.84 27.03 12.40
CA ASP A 190 35.43 25.78 13.07
C ASP A 190 34.70 24.82 12.11
N VAL A 191 34.06 25.34 11.06
CA VAL A 191 33.30 24.57 10.07
C VAL A 191 34.17 24.00 8.93
N LEU A 192 35.35 24.58 8.67
CA LEU A 192 36.29 24.10 7.65
C LEU A 192 36.93 22.74 7.99
N ASN A 193 36.88 22.30 9.25
CA ASN A 193 37.47 21.04 9.71
C ASN A 193 36.48 19.86 9.71
N GLN A 194 35.22 20.08 9.33
CA GLN A 194 34.23 19.01 9.18
C GLN A 194 34.21 18.55 7.72
N SER A 195 34.72 17.35 7.44
CA SER A 195 34.53 16.74 6.13
C SER A 195 33.03 16.54 5.88
N PRO A 196 32.54 16.59 4.61
CA PRO A 196 31.23 16.08 4.24
C PRO A 196 31.24 14.54 4.31
N GLY A 197 31.48 14.02 5.50
CA GLY A 197 31.58 12.61 5.81
C GLY A 197 30.38 12.25 6.63
N LYS A 198 29.49 11.43 6.03
CA LYS A 198 28.47 10.60 6.69
C LYS A 198 28.23 11.01 8.14
N GLU A 199 27.27 11.91 8.35
CA GLU A 199 26.63 11.99 9.66
C GLU A 199 25.95 10.63 9.89
N GLY A 200 26.74 9.72 10.48
CA GLY A 200 26.22 8.63 11.26
C GLY A 200 25.28 9.24 12.29
N LEU A 201 24.16 8.55 12.49
CA LEU A 201 23.18 8.85 13.52
C LEU A 201 23.89 9.30 14.80
N GLN A 202 23.88 10.60 15.07
CA GLN A 202 23.97 11.09 16.42
C GLN A 202 22.56 11.50 16.82
N LEU A 203 22.14 10.81 17.87
CA LEU A 203 20.86 10.88 18.53
C LEU A 203 20.56 12.32 18.91
N ASP A 204 19.41 12.80 18.47
CA ASP A 204 18.78 13.96 19.07
C ASP A 204 17.66 13.45 19.98
N ASP A 205 17.65 13.97 21.21
CA ASP A 205 16.82 13.55 22.33
C ASP A 205 15.33 13.72 22.01
N GLY A 206 14.62 12.60 21.92
CA GLY A 206 13.16 12.59 21.74
C GLY A 206 12.63 11.35 21.02
N MET A 207 13.19 10.17 21.31
CA MET A 207 12.63 8.91 20.86
C MET A 207 11.66 8.42 21.93
N ASP A 208 10.38 8.73 21.79
CA ASP A 208 9.34 8.13 22.63
C ASP A 208 9.33 6.63 22.35
N LEU A 209 9.88 5.84 23.28
CA LEU A 209 9.74 4.39 23.30
C LEU A 209 8.24 4.06 23.38
N SER A 210 7.77 3.11 22.57
CA SER A 210 6.40 2.62 22.69
C SER A 210 6.16 1.99 24.07
N GLU A 211 4.93 2.01 24.58
CA GLU A 211 4.60 1.29 25.84
C GLU A 211 5.01 -0.19 25.79
N PHE A 212 5.01 -0.79 24.60
CA PHE A 212 5.44 -2.18 24.38
C PHE A 212 6.96 -2.35 24.50
N GLU A 213 7.75 -1.41 23.98
CA GLU A 213 9.21 -1.38 24.15
C GLU A 213 9.61 -1.04 25.58
N ILE A 214 8.92 -0.11 26.24
CA ILE A 214 9.09 0.20 27.66
C ILE A 214 8.79 -1.06 28.50
N LYS A 215 7.70 -1.77 28.19
CA LYS A 215 7.33 -3.03 28.85
C LYS A 215 8.38 -4.11 28.64
N PHE A 216 8.89 -4.29 27.41
CA PHE A 216 9.96 -5.24 27.12
C PHE A 216 11.26 -4.90 27.87
N LEU A 217 11.68 -3.64 27.87
CA LEU A 217 12.87 -3.18 28.57
C LEU A 217 12.74 -3.37 30.10
N SER A 218 11.58 -3.07 30.67
CA SER A 218 11.29 -3.29 32.10
C SER A 218 11.34 -4.78 32.49
N ILE A 219 10.86 -5.67 31.61
CA ILE A 219 10.90 -7.12 31.83
C ILE A 219 12.33 -7.64 31.67
N LYS A 220 13.06 -7.17 30.67
CA LYS A 220 14.45 -7.57 30.40
C LYS A 220 15.39 -7.22 31.56
N GLU A 221 15.16 -6.09 32.23
CA GLU A 221 15.95 -5.69 33.40
C GLU A 221 15.72 -6.60 34.61
N LEU A 222 14.47 -7.02 34.83
CA LEU A 222 14.14 -8.02 35.85
C LEU A 222 14.72 -9.39 35.48
N ASP A 223 14.49 -9.83 34.26
CA ASP A 223 14.95 -11.13 33.78
C ASP A 223 16.48 -11.27 33.84
N LYS A 224 17.23 -10.17 33.70
CA LYS A 224 18.68 -10.14 33.94
C LYS A 224 19.03 -10.61 35.36
N LYS A 225 18.34 -10.10 36.39
CA LYS A 225 18.54 -10.50 37.79
C LYS A 225 18.13 -11.95 38.04
N PHE A 226 17.09 -12.41 37.36
CA PHE A 226 16.66 -13.80 37.41
C PHE A 226 17.73 -14.72 36.80
N GLY A 227 18.18 -14.44 35.58
CA GLY A 227 19.20 -15.21 34.87
C GLY A 227 20.56 -15.23 35.60
N GLU A 228 20.97 -14.11 36.20
CA GLU A 228 22.16 -14.04 37.06
C GLU A 228 22.04 -14.96 38.29
N THR A 229 20.84 -15.04 38.88
CA THR A 229 20.58 -15.92 40.03
C THR A 229 20.54 -17.39 39.62
N VAL A 230 19.97 -17.71 38.45
CA VAL A 230 20.00 -19.05 37.84
C VAL A 230 21.44 -19.54 37.65
N ALA A 231 22.29 -18.70 37.05
CA ALA A 231 23.69 -19.04 36.78
C ALA A 231 24.50 -19.15 38.10
N ARG A 232 24.32 -18.21 39.03
CA ARG A 232 25.00 -18.21 40.34
C ARG A 232 24.66 -19.43 41.19
N LYS A 233 23.41 -19.90 41.16
CA LYS A 233 22.98 -21.12 41.87
C LYS A 233 23.35 -22.42 41.13
N GLY A 234 23.84 -22.33 39.91
CA GLY A 234 24.19 -23.50 39.09
C GLY A 234 22.99 -24.29 38.58
N PHE A 235 21.80 -23.69 38.51
CA PHE A 235 20.61 -24.36 37.97
C PHE A 235 20.65 -24.49 36.44
N ALA A 236 21.31 -23.55 35.75
CA ALA A 236 21.65 -23.65 34.34
C ALA A 236 23.02 -22.99 34.08
N SER A 237 23.71 -23.36 33.00
CA SER A 237 25.00 -22.74 32.66
C SER A 237 24.83 -21.30 32.16
N GLU A 238 25.87 -20.47 32.25
CA GLU A 238 25.86 -19.11 31.66
C GLU A 238 25.53 -19.12 30.16
N ASN A 239 25.96 -20.17 29.44
CA ASN A 239 25.64 -20.36 28.03
C ASN A 239 24.15 -20.68 27.80
N ASP A 240 23.51 -21.41 28.73
CA ASP A 240 22.07 -21.70 28.66
C ASP A 240 21.23 -20.46 28.91
N VAL A 241 21.61 -19.67 29.92
CA VAL A 241 20.97 -18.39 30.24
C VAL A 241 21.13 -17.42 29.07
N ARG A 242 22.32 -17.33 28.45
CA ARG A 242 22.54 -16.50 27.27
C ARG A 242 21.68 -16.92 26.07
N ARG A 243 21.57 -18.22 25.79
CA ARG A 243 20.70 -18.75 24.73
C ARG A 243 19.22 -18.46 25.00
N ALA A 244 18.80 -18.47 26.27
CA ALA A 244 17.45 -18.09 26.65
C ALA A 244 17.18 -16.59 26.39
N PHE A 245 18.14 -15.70 26.66
CA PHE A 245 18.04 -14.27 26.31
C PHE A 245 18.03 -14.03 24.80
N ASP A 246 18.88 -14.71 24.03
CA ASP A 246 18.87 -14.59 22.56
C ASP A 246 17.51 -15.00 21.98
N ARG A 247 16.89 -16.05 22.56
CA ARG A 247 15.54 -16.49 22.18
C ARG A 247 14.47 -15.51 22.61
N GLN A 248 14.58 -14.90 23.79
CA GLN A 248 13.68 -13.85 24.25
C GLN A 248 13.73 -12.64 23.30
N GLU A 249 14.92 -12.20 22.91
CA GLU A 249 15.11 -11.12 21.94
C GLU A 249 14.59 -11.49 20.55
N GLY A 250 14.79 -12.73 20.10
CA GLY A 250 14.25 -13.22 18.84
C GLY A 250 12.71 -13.27 18.83
N LEU A 251 12.07 -13.63 19.94
CA LEU A 251 10.61 -13.60 20.09
C LEU A 251 10.07 -12.17 20.09
N PHE A 252 10.79 -11.22 20.71
CA PHE A 252 10.44 -9.81 20.67
C PHE A 252 10.60 -9.23 19.25
N ARG A 253 11.79 -9.33 18.65
CA ARG A 253 12.09 -8.71 17.34
C ARG A 253 11.32 -9.30 16.18
N ASN A 254 11.16 -10.64 16.15
CA ASN A 254 10.61 -11.32 14.98
C ASN A 254 9.11 -11.63 15.12
N HIS A 255 8.60 -11.74 16.34
CA HIS A 255 7.22 -12.17 16.58
C HIS A 255 6.39 -11.16 17.39
N HIS A 256 6.98 -10.06 17.87
CA HIS A 256 6.34 -9.09 18.77
C HIS A 256 5.71 -9.77 19.99
N ILE A 257 6.38 -10.80 20.54
CA ILE A 257 5.96 -11.53 21.73
C ILE A 257 6.94 -11.24 22.86
N ILE A 258 6.45 -10.73 23.99
CA ILE A 258 7.24 -10.60 25.22
C ILE A 258 7.03 -11.87 26.05
N LYS A 259 8.10 -12.64 26.22
CA LYS A 259 8.16 -13.82 27.10
C LYS A 259 9.15 -13.53 28.22
N HIS A 260 8.90 -14.08 29.41
CA HIS A 260 9.85 -14.02 30.50
C HIS A 260 10.92 -15.11 30.39
N ILE A 261 12.11 -14.83 30.90
CA ILE A 261 13.25 -15.77 30.89
C ILE A 261 12.94 -17.05 31.69
N ASP A 262 12.15 -16.95 32.76
CA ASP A 262 11.74 -18.09 33.59
C ASP A 262 10.87 -19.09 32.81
N GLU A 263 9.93 -18.59 32.00
CA GLU A 263 9.10 -19.39 31.11
C GLU A 263 9.93 -20.06 30.00
N ILE A 264 10.91 -19.34 29.44
CA ILE A 264 11.79 -19.88 28.39
C ILE A 264 12.67 -21.00 28.95
N LEU A 265 13.26 -20.81 30.12
CA LEU A 265 14.11 -21.80 30.78
C LEU A 265 13.31 -23.02 31.24
N PHE A 266 12.11 -22.82 31.79
CA PHE A 266 11.20 -23.91 32.17
C PHE A 266 10.75 -24.74 30.96
N ASN A 267 10.31 -24.10 29.88
CA ASN A 267 9.87 -24.79 28.66
C ASN A 267 11.00 -25.52 27.94
N GLN A 268 12.25 -25.13 28.17
CA GLN A 268 13.45 -25.84 27.68
C GLN A 268 13.89 -26.99 28.60
N GLY A 269 13.20 -27.20 29.74
CA GLY A 269 13.56 -28.21 30.73
C GLY A 269 14.83 -27.87 31.53
N LEU A 270 15.26 -26.62 31.50
CA LEU A 270 16.45 -26.13 32.20
C LEU A 270 16.17 -25.70 33.64
N LEU A 271 14.90 -25.47 33.98
CA LEU A 271 14.43 -25.16 35.34
C LEU A 271 13.17 -25.96 35.66
N SER A 272 13.06 -26.45 36.90
CA SER A 272 11.81 -26.97 37.46
C SER A 272 10.96 -25.86 38.09
N ALA A 273 9.67 -26.14 38.32
CA ALA A 273 8.78 -25.19 38.97
C ALA A 273 9.24 -24.82 40.40
N ASP A 274 9.80 -25.80 41.13
CA ASP A 274 10.34 -25.59 42.48
C ASP A 274 11.61 -24.72 42.46
N GLN A 275 12.47 -24.89 41.45
CA GLN A 275 13.66 -24.06 41.26
C GLN A 275 13.27 -22.62 40.91
N CYS A 276 12.25 -22.42 40.08
CA CYS A 276 11.71 -21.08 39.82
C CYS A 276 11.18 -20.44 41.11
N LEU A 277 10.41 -21.17 41.92
CA LEU A 277 9.86 -20.66 43.18
C LEU A 277 10.97 -20.25 44.17
N GLU A 278 12.05 -21.03 44.25
CA GLU A 278 13.21 -20.72 45.09
C GLU A 278 13.87 -19.38 44.69
N ILE A 279 14.04 -19.13 43.39
CA ILE A 279 14.62 -17.88 42.89
C ILE A 279 13.70 -16.69 43.17
N TYR A 280 12.39 -16.84 42.99
CA TYR A 280 11.43 -15.79 43.31
C TYR A 280 11.43 -15.43 44.81
N ASN A 281 11.54 -16.43 45.69
CA ASN A 281 11.65 -16.22 47.13
C ASN A 281 12.95 -15.48 47.51
N GLU A 282 14.09 -15.84 46.91
CA GLU A 282 15.38 -15.18 47.16
C GLU A 282 15.39 -13.73 46.66
N LEU A 283 14.82 -13.49 45.48
CA LEU A 283 14.67 -12.14 44.91
C LEU A 283 13.57 -11.31 45.58
N LYS A 284 12.83 -11.91 46.54
CA LYS A 284 11.66 -11.32 47.22
C LYS A 284 10.60 -10.82 46.24
N TRP A 285 10.38 -11.56 45.16
CA TRP A 285 9.35 -11.25 44.16
C TRP A 285 8.04 -11.98 44.46
N PRO A 286 6.87 -11.35 44.22
CA PRO A 286 5.58 -12.00 44.43
C PRO A 286 5.40 -13.18 43.46
N VAL A 287 4.91 -14.31 43.97
CA VAL A 287 4.74 -15.58 43.21
C VAL A 287 3.75 -15.42 42.04
N ASP A 288 2.80 -14.48 42.13
CA ASP A 288 1.85 -14.18 41.05
C ASP A 288 2.52 -13.59 39.79
N ARG A 289 3.79 -13.14 39.89
CA ARG A 289 4.61 -12.78 38.71
C ARG A 289 5.16 -13.99 37.97
N MET A 290 5.16 -15.17 38.59
CA MET A 290 5.73 -16.38 37.99
C MET A 290 4.80 -16.87 36.87
N ALA A 291 5.29 -16.79 35.62
CA ALA A 291 4.51 -17.12 34.41
C ALA A 291 4.00 -18.57 34.38
N ILE A 292 4.55 -19.45 35.24
CA ILE A 292 4.27 -20.89 35.32
C ILE A 292 3.20 -21.21 36.41
N SER A 293 2.72 -20.21 37.16
CA SER A 293 1.82 -20.39 38.33
C SER A 293 0.49 -21.12 38.02
N GLY A 294 0.03 -21.11 36.76
CA GLY A 294 -1.16 -21.83 36.31
C GLY A 294 -1.07 -23.36 36.40
N ASN A 295 0.14 -23.93 36.49
CA ASN A 295 0.38 -25.38 36.45
C ASN A 295 0.65 -26.04 37.81
N LEU A 296 0.54 -25.30 38.93
CA LEU A 296 0.90 -25.77 40.27
C LEU A 296 -0.29 -26.19 41.16
N HIS A 297 -1.54 -26.09 40.70
CA HIS A 297 -2.71 -26.50 41.48
C HIS A 297 -3.04 -27.99 41.35
N GLY A 298 -2.15 -28.86 41.83
CA GLY A 298 -2.44 -30.29 41.81
C GLY A 298 -1.42 -31.20 42.46
N ARG A 299 -1.10 -31.01 43.73
CA ARG A 299 -0.65 -32.11 44.62
C ARG A 299 -0.61 -31.66 46.08
N GLN A 300 -1.73 -31.85 46.78
CA GLN A 300 -1.68 -32.24 48.18
C GLN A 300 -2.47 -33.54 48.34
N THR A 301 -1.85 -34.45 49.06
CA THR A 301 -2.29 -35.79 49.41
C THR A 301 -3.31 -35.74 50.54
N GLU A 302 -4.53 -36.22 50.31
CA GLU A 302 -5.40 -36.71 51.39
C GLU A 302 -6.12 -37.98 50.93
N LYS A 303 -5.98 -39.05 51.73
CA LYS A 303 -6.79 -40.26 51.67
C LYS A 303 -8.16 -39.93 52.27
N MET A 304 -9.27 -40.27 51.60
CA MET A 304 -10.50 -40.84 52.19
C MET A 304 -11.62 -41.00 51.15
N ASP A 305 -12.25 -42.18 51.19
CA ASP A 305 -13.54 -42.63 50.64
C ASP A 305 -13.94 -42.28 49.19
N ARG A 306 -14.05 -43.32 48.35
CA ARG A 306 -14.67 -43.23 47.02
C ARG A 306 -16.19 -43.00 47.19
N PRO A 307 -16.75 -41.86 46.74
CA PRO A 307 -18.19 -41.66 46.73
C PRO A 307 -18.83 -42.58 45.67
N ALA A 308 -20.09 -42.96 45.88
CA ALA A 308 -20.88 -43.73 44.92
C ALA A 308 -20.91 -43.02 43.56
N LYS A 309 -20.73 -43.79 42.48
CA LYS A 309 -20.69 -43.26 41.12
C LYS A 309 -22.10 -42.85 40.68
N LEU A 310 -22.33 -41.55 40.50
CA LEU A 310 -23.58 -41.01 39.94
C LEU A 310 -23.67 -41.32 38.45
N THR A 311 -24.86 -41.65 37.98
CA THR A 311 -25.12 -41.96 36.57
C THR A 311 -26.19 -41.04 35.97
N ASP A 312 -26.35 -41.06 34.65
CA ASP A 312 -27.38 -40.27 33.95
C ASP A 312 -28.83 -40.68 34.31
N ALA A 313 -29.02 -41.78 35.06
CA ALA A 313 -30.30 -42.16 35.64
C ALA A 313 -30.65 -41.39 36.93
N ASP A 314 -29.65 -40.78 37.58
CA ASP A 314 -29.81 -40.07 38.85
C ASP A 314 -30.05 -38.57 38.68
N LEU A 315 -29.54 -38.00 37.58
CA LEU A 315 -29.48 -36.56 37.31
C LEU A 315 -29.84 -36.25 35.86
N ASP A 316 -30.70 -35.26 35.66
CA ASP A 316 -30.91 -34.61 34.36
C ASP A 316 -29.89 -33.48 34.22
N LEU A 317 -29.06 -33.51 33.17
CA LEU A 317 -28.10 -32.46 32.86
C LEU A 317 -28.48 -31.79 31.54
N TYR A 318 -28.86 -30.52 31.61
CA TYR A 318 -29.12 -29.69 30.44
C TYR A 318 -27.99 -28.68 30.25
N ILE A 319 -27.41 -28.65 29.04
CA ILE A 319 -26.40 -27.68 28.64
C ILE A 319 -27.01 -26.77 27.59
N SER A 320 -26.88 -25.46 27.76
CA SER A 320 -27.40 -24.49 26.80
C SER A 320 -26.68 -24.61 25.44
N PRO A 321 -27.33 -24.33 24.30
CA PRO A 321 -26.74 -24.47 22.96
C PRO A 321 -25.48 -23.62 22.72
N ASP A 322 -25.32 -22.54 23.49
CA ASP A 322 -24.16 -21.65 23.48
C ASP A 322 -23.01 -22.12 24.39
N ASN A 323 -23.16 -23.28 25.05
CA ASN A 323 -22.24 -23.85 26.03
C ASN A 323 -21.90 -22.91 27.21
N LEU A 324 -22.68 -21.87 27.46
CA LEU A 324 -22.42 -20.88 28.51
C LEU A 324 -23.05 -21.23 29.85
N SER A 325 -24.01 -22.16 29.90
CA SER A 325 -24.68 -22.53 31.14
C SER A 325 -25.01 -24.02 31.17
N ALA A 326 -24.75 -24.66 32.31
CA ALA A 326 -25.25 -25.99 32.60
C ALA A 326 -26.24 -25.94 33.76
N TYR A 327 -27.23 -26.82 33.69
CA TYR A 327 -28.29 -26.93 34.66
C TYR A 327 -28.49 -28.39 35.05
N ILE A 328 -28.72 -28.64 36.33
CA ILE A 328 -29.00 -29.99 36.84
C ILE A 328 -30.37 -30.04 37.51
N ARG A 329 -31.07 -31.16 37.32
CA ARG A 329 -32.26 -31.55 38.08
C ARG A 329 -32.07 -32.98 38.59
N ILE A 330 -32.38 -33.22 39.87
CA ILE A 330 -32.27 -34.56 40.46
C ILE A 330 -33.52 -35.36 40.09
N ILE A 331 -33.36 -36.51 39.44
CA ILE A 331 -34.46 -37.42 39.07
C ILE A 331 -34.53 -38.62 40.03
N SER A 332 -33.41 -38.96 40.68
CA SER A 332 -33.32 -40.13 41.56
C SER A 332 -34.27 -40.07 42.75
N LYS A 333 -35.00 -41.17 43.02
CA LYS A 333 -35.82 -41.35 44.22
C LYS A 333 -34.99 -41.45 45.51
N ASN A 334 -33.69 -41.77 45.38
CA ASN A 334 -32.73 -41.89 46.48
C ASN A 334 -31.83 -40.66 46.60
N PHE A 335 -32.35 -39.44 46.40
CA PHE A 335 -31.56 -38.21 46.38
C PHE A 335 -30.72 -37.95 47.64
N HIS A 336 -31.08 -38.55 48.78
CA HIS A 336 -30.33 -38.47 50.04
C HIS A 336 -28.93 -39.11 49.99
N THR A 337 -28.63 -39.96 48.99
CA THR A 337 -27.30 -40.57 48.82
C THR A 337 -26.36 -39.73 47.96
N ILE A 338 -26.86 -38.66 47.34
CA ILE A 338 -26.09 -37.76 46.48
C ILE A 338 -25.29 -36.79 47.34
N THR A 339 -23.96 -36.88 47.28
CA THR A 339 -23.05 -35.98 48.01
C THR A 339 -22.54 -34.87 47.10
N SER A 340 -22.14 -33.73 47.69
CA SER A 340 -21.49 -32.65 46.94
C SER A 340 -20.21 -33.12 46.22
N LEU A 341 -19.48 -34.06 46.85
CA LEU A 341 -18.29 -34.70 46.28
C LEU A 341 -18.63 -35.55 45.06
N GLY A 342 -19.69 -36.37 45.16
CA GLY A 342 -20.19 -37.16 44.03
C GLY A 342 -20.63 -36.27 42.87
N LEU A 343 -21.39 -35.21 43.14
CA LEU A 343 -21.88 -34.29 42.09
C LEU A 343 -20.73 -33.59 41.36
N ARG A 344 -19.67 -33.18 42.07
CA ARG A 344 -18.46 -32.65 41.45
C ARG A 344 -17.75 -33.66 40.56
N HIS A 345 -17.66 -34.91 41.02
CA HIS A 345 -17.05 -35.98 40.22
C HIS A 345 -17.85 -36.22 38.93
N PHE A 346 -19.18 -36.23 39.01
CA PHE A 346 -20.07 -36.36 37.86
C PHE A 346 -19.90 -35.20 36.86
N LEU A 347 -19.88 -33.95 37.33
CA LEU A 347 -19.65 -32.77 36.47
C LEU A 347 -18.28 -32.84 35.77
N LYS A 348 -17.24 -33.28 36.49
CA LYS A 348 -15.90 -33.46 35.95
C LYS A 348 -15.84 -34.58 34.91
N GLU A 349 -16.54 -35.70 35.11
CA GLU A 349 -16.68 -36.77 34.09
C GLU A 349 -17.40 -36.26 32.84
N LYS A 350 -18.34 -35.31 32.97
CA LYS A 350 -19.02 -34.64 31.84
C LYS A 350 -18.23 -33.44 31.28
N SER A 351 -16.97 -33.28 31.68
CA SER A 351 -16.07 -32.19 31.25
C SER A 351 -16.52 -30.77 31.63
N ILE A 352 -17.50 -30.61 32.53
CA ILE A 352 -17.92 -29.31 33.05
C ILE A 352 -16.96 -28.91 34.17
N VAL A 353 -16.01 -28.02 33.85
CA VAL A 353 -14.88 -27.68 34.73
C VAL A 353 -14.80 -26.20 35.08
N PHE A 354 -15.55 -25.34 34.37
CA PHE A 354 -15.46 -23.89 34.52
C PHE A 354 -16.79 -23.28 34.99
N GLY A 355 -16.71 -22.36 35.95
CA GLY A 355 -17.88 -21.62 36.45
C GLY A 355 -18.84 -22.44 37.31
N VAL A 356 -18.39 -23.57 37.87
CA VAL A 356 -19.19 -24.43 38.75
C VAL A 356 -19.48 -23.73 40.08
N ILE A 357 -20.73 -23.81 40.55
CA ILE A 357 -21.17 -23.19 41.80
C ILE A 357 -20.44 -23.76 43.04
N SER A 358 -20.45 -23.00 44.14
CA SER A 358 -19.69 -23.37 45.35
C SER A 358 -20.24 -24.62 46.06
N ASP A 359 -19.41 -25.29 46.87
CA ASP A 359 -19.84 -26.48 47.62
C ASP A 359 -20.97 -26.19 48.61
N ASN A 360 -21.03 -24.96 49.13
CA ASN A 360 -22.10 -24.55 50.03
C ASN A 360 -23.44 -24.44 49.29
N GLU A 361 -23.44 -23.93 48.05
CA GLU A 361 -24.63 -23.87 47.21
C GLU A 361 -25.10 -25.26 46.79
N ILE A 362 -24.16 -26.15 46.43
CA ILE A 362 -24.46 -27.56 46.14
C ILE A 362 -25.08 -28.24 47.36
N LYS A 363 -24.48 -28.09 48.55
CA LYS A 363 -25.02 -28.66 49.80
C LYS A 363 -26.40 -28.11 50.13
N THR A 364 -26.66 -26.83 49.83
CA THR A 364 -27.97 -26.20 50.07
C THR A 364 -29.02 -26.75 49.11
N PHE A 365 -28.67 -26.93 47.84
CA PHE A 365 -29.51 -27.57 46.84
C PHE A 365 -29.87 -29.02 47.22
N LEU A 366 -28.88 -29.79 47.69
CA LEU A 366 -29.07 -31.18 48.12
C LEU A 366 -29.94 -31.34 49.38
N LYS A 367 -30.03 -30.32 50.24
CA LYS A 367 -30.87 -30.33 51.46
C LYS A 367 -32.36 -30.20 51.18
N ASN A 368 -32.75 -29.55 50.09
CA ASN A 368 -34.16 -29.40 49.71
C ASN A 368 -34.30 -29.41 48.18
N PRO A 369 -34.20 -30.60 47.54
CA PRO A 369 -34.32 -30.76 46.10
C PRO A 369 -35.80 -30.74 45.70
N ALA A 370 -36.49 -29.65 46.03
CA ALA A 370 -37.88 -29.44 45.69
C ALA A 370 -37.99 -29.14 44.19
N ASN A 371 -37.89 -30.17 43.34
CA ASN A 371 -38.25 -30.21 41.91
C ASN A 371 -37.76 -29.05 41.01
N LYS A 372 -36.77 -28.27 41.44
CA LYS A 372 -36.27 -27.09 40.73
C LYS A 372 -34.91 -27.39 40.09
N GLN A 373 -34.80 -27.06 38.81
CA GLN A 373 -33.56 -27.08 38.06
C GLN A 373 -32.62 -25.98 38.60
N ILE A 374 -31.36 -26.32 38.90
CA ILE A 374 -30.34 -25.36 39.37
C ILE A 374 -29.32 -25.11 38.27
N CYS A 375 -28.91 -23.85 38.07
CA CYS A 375 -27.75 -23.53 37.24
C CYS A 375 -26.49 -23.98 37.99
N ILE A 376 -25.87 -25.06 37.52
CA ILE A 376 -24.74 -25.70 38.21
C ILE A 376 -23.39 -25.18 37.74
N ALA A 377 -23.32 -24.66 36.51
CA ALA A 377 -22.13 -24.02 35.98
C ALA A 377 -22.49 -22.87 35.05
N LYS A 378 -21.72 -21.78 35.12
CA LYS A 378 -21.89 -20.59 34.29
C LYS A 378 -20.55 -20.11 33.71
N GLY A 379 -20.42 -20.19 32.40
CA GLY A 379 -19.29 -19.65 31.65
C GLY A 379 -19.23 -18.12 31.67
N LYS A 380 -18.13 -17.56 31.16
CA LYS A 380 -17.96 -16.13 30.94
C LYS A 380 -18.19 -15.82 29.46
N ALA A 381 -19.22 -15.06 29.13
CA ALA A 381 -19.44 -14.63 27.75
C ALA A 381 -18.29 -13.76 27.24
N ALA A 382 -17.96 -13.89 25.95
CA ALA A 382 -16.97 -13.02 25.32
C ALA A 382 -17.49 -11.57 25.26
N LYS A 383 -16.61 -10.60 25.52
CA LYS A 383 -16.94 -9.19 25.29
C LYS A 383 -16.41 -8.79 23.91
N PRO A 384 -17.28 -8.42 22.95
CA PRO A 384 -16.82 -7.95 21.65
C PRO A 384 -15.98 -6.68 21.83
N GLY A 385 -14.88 -6.60 21.09
CA GLY A 385 -14.06 -5.41 21.05
C GLY A 385 -14.80 -4.27 20.36
N GLN A 386 -14.46 -3.03 20.71
CA GLN A 386 -14.89 -1.87 19.94
C GLN A 386 -13.93 -1.69 18.76
N LYS A 387 -14.47 -1.31 17.59
CA LYS A 387 -13.65 -1.05 16.41
C LYS A 387 -12.92 0.29 16.56
N ASP A 388 -11.80 0.42 15.86
CA ASP A 388 -11.13 1.71 15.71
C ASP A 388 -12.08 2.73 15.07
N GLU A 389 -12.13 3.92 15.63
CA GLU A 389 -12.84 5.05 15.07
C GLU A 389 -11.85 5.93 14.30
N ILE A 390 -12.20 6.30 13.07
CA ILE A 390 -11.37 7.16 12.23
C ILE A 390 -12.14 8.45 11.95
N GLU A 391 -11.56 9.56 12.37
CA GLU A 391 -12.03 10.90 12.06
C GLU A 391 -11.24 11.43 10.85
N TYR A 392 -11.93 11.81 9.77
CA TYR A 392 -11.32 12.40 8.58
C TYR A 392 -11.50 13.92 8.59
N TYR A 393 -10.42 14.66 8.31
CA TYR A 393 -10.40 16.13 8.26
C TYR A 393 -10.39 16.67 6.83
N PHE A 394 -10.95 15.92 5.88
CA PHE A 394 -11.17 16.32 4.49
C PHE A 394 -12.43 15.66 3.93
N ASN A 395 -12.92 16.16 2.80
CA ASN A 395 -14.07 15.57 2.12
C ASN A 395 -13.70 14.22 1.50
N THR A 396 -14.27 13.15 2.04
CA THR A 396 -14.01 11.78 1.58
C THR A 396 -14.78 11.40 0.32
N GLY A 397 -15.73 12.22 -0.16
CA GLY A 397 -16.51 11.96 -1.37
C GLY A 397 -17.54 10.81 -1.24
N PHE A 398 -17.53 10.07 -0.12
CA PHE A 398 -18.47 9.00 0.18
C PHE A 398 -19.31 9.35 1.41
N PRO A 399 -20.61 9.03 1.44
CA PRO A 399 -21.38 9.08 2.67
C PRO A 399 -20.98 7.90 3.58
N LEU A 400 -19.81 7.96 4.22
CA LEU A 400 -19.48 7.09 5.35
C LEU A 400 -20.32 7.54 6.56
N LYS A 401 -21.58 7.13 6.60
CA LYS A 401 -22.36 7.12 7.85
C LYS A 401 -21.90 5.91 8.68
N TYR A 402 -21.67 6.14 9.98
CA TYR A 402 -21.09 5.27 11.05
C TYR A 402 -19.56 5.38 11.17
N ILE A 403 -18.97 5.85 12.28
CA ILE A 403 -19.30 5.74 13.71
C ILE A 403 -19.08 7.11 14.39
N GLY A 404 -19.89 7.45 15.40
CA GLY A 404 -19.66 8.61 16.28
C GLY A 404 -20.43 9.88 15.91
N GLU A 405 -20.96 10.57 16.91
CA GLU A 405 -21.92 11.67 16.77
C GLU A 405 -21.39 12.90 16.02
N ASN A 406 -22.28 13.49 15.24
CA ASN A 406 -22.19 14.81 14.60
C ASN A 406 -21.54 15.88 15.51
N LYS A 407 -20.28 16.27 15.25
CA LYS A 407 -19.74 17.60 15.54
C LYS A 407 -18.63 17.98 14.55
N ASN A 408 -19.02 18.48 13.38
CA ASN A 408 -18.57 19.77 12.81
C ASN A 408 -18.96 19.87 11.34
N LYS A 409 -20.09 20.57 11.10
CA LYS A 409 -20.35 21.27 9.84
C LYS A 409 -19.52 22.56 9.86
N ALA A 410 -18.40 22.59 9.15
CA ALA A 410 -17.80 23.82 8.64
C ALA A 410 -16.75 23.46 7.56
N ASP A 411 -16.95 23.97 6.35
CA ASP A 411 -15.96 24.14 5.27
C ASP A 411 -15.28 22.90 4.68
N ASN A 412 -16.08 21.91 4.25
CA ASN A 412 -15.63 20.89 3.29
C ASN A 412 -15.63 21.43 1.84
N GLN A 413 -14.87 22.49 1.59
CA GLN A 413 -14.47 22.89 0.24
C GLN A 413 -13.17 22.18 -0.15
N ASP A 414 -12.95 22.01 -1.45
CA ASP A 414 -11.76 21.41 -2.07
C ASP A 414 -10.48 22.20 -1.73
N ILE A 415 -10.04 22.13 -0.48
CA ILE A 415 -8.89 22.89 0.02
C ILE A 415 -7.65 22.06 -0.22
N VAL A 416 -6.77 22.58 -1.08
CA VAL A 416 -5.37 22.15 -1.14
C VAL A 416 -4.81 22.18 0.28
N VAL A 417 -4.42 21.02 0.80
CA VAL A 417 -3.87 20.88 2.14
C VAL A 417 -2.37 21.19 2.11
N PRO A 418 -1.86 22.04 3.01
CA PRO A 418 -0.43 22.25 3.12
C PRO A 418 0.26 21.00 3.69
N ARG A 419 1.55 20.87 3.38
CA ARG A 419 2.42 19.85 4.00
C ARG A 419 2.33 19.95 5.52
N GLY A 420 2.19 18.80 6.19
CA GLY A 420 2.08 18.73 7.65
C GLY A 420 0.65 18.80 8.20
N LYS A 421 -0.37 19.08 7.38
CA LYS A 421 -1.77 19.06 7.83
C LYS A 421 -2.22 17.64 8.18
N ILE A 422 -2.94 17.50 9.30
CA ILE A 422 -3.58 16.24 9.70
C ILE A 422 -4.76 15.96 8.75
N LEU A 423 -4.78 14.77 8.16
CA LEU A 423 -5.79 14.31 7.22
C LEU A 423 -6.80 13.37 7.88
N ALA A 424 -6.32 12.53 8.80
CA ALA A 424 -7.19 11.68 9.60
C ALA A 424 -6.55 11.40 10.96
N LYS A 425 -7.39 11.07 11.94
CA LYS A 425 -6.99 10.64 13.28
C LYS A 425 -7.71 9.34 13.63
N ARG A 426 -6.97 8.39 14.22
CA ARG A 426 -7.49 7.12 14.72
C ARG A 426 -7.61 7.17 16.23
N THR A 427 -8.79 6.80 16.72
CA THR A 427 -9.02 6.47 18.13
C THR A 427 -9.06 4.94 18.24
N PRO A 428 -8.05 4.30 18.87
CA PRO A 428 -8.02 2.85 18.99
C PRO A 428 -9.23 2.31 19.74
N GLY A 429 -9.85 1.28 19.19
CA GLY A 429 -10.97 0.59 19.82
C GLY A 429 -10.51 -0.39 20.92
N GLN A 430 -11.39 -0.68 21.86
CA GLN A 430 -11.12 -1.63 22.94
C GLN A 430 -10.94 -3.05 22.40
N GLU A 431 -9.95 -3.78 22.91
CA GLU A 431 -9.77 -5.18 22.58
C GLU A 431 -10.96 -6.03 23.02
N SER A 432 -11.28 -7.03 22.22
CA SER A 432 -12.24 -8.05 22.60
C SER A 432 -11.66 -8.91 23.72
N ILE A 433 -12.44 -9.13 24.78
CA ILE A 433 -12.02 -9.99 25.89
C ILE A 433 -12.58 -11.40 25.64
N PRO A 434 -11.73 -12.43 25.43
CA PRO A 434 -12.19 -13.80 25.24
C PRO A 434 -13.07 -14.26 26.40
N GLY A 435 -14.22 -14.82 26.05
CA GLY A 435 -15.03 -15.55 27.00
C GLY A 435 -14.49 -16.96 27.21
N VAL A 436 -15.04 -17.68 28.18
CA VAL A 436 -14.72 -19.08 28.47
C VAL A 436 -16.04 -19.82 28.67
N ASP A 437 -16.24 -20.91 27.94
CA ASP A 437 -17.42 -21.78 28.09
C ASP A 437 -17.38 -22.58 29.41
N ILE A 438 -18.44 -23.31 29.73
CA ILE A 438 -18.48 -24.14 30.96
C ILE A 438 -17.48 -25.32 30.95
N PHE A 439 -16.94 -25.67 29.78
CA PHE A 439 -15.96 -26.74 29.59
C PHE A 439 -14.52 -26.24 29.71
N GLY A 440 -14.32 -24.93 29.94
CA GLY A 440 -13.00 -24.32 30.05
C GLY A 440 -12.36 -23.98 28.70
N ASN A 441 -13.08 -24.12 27.58
CA ASN A 441 -12.57 -23.71 26.28
C ASN A 441 -12.73 -22.20 26.09
N PRO A 442 -11.71 -21.51 25.57
CA PRO A 442 -11.86 -20.11 25.19
C PRO A 442 -12.87 -19.99 24.04
N LEU A 443 -13.83 -19.08 24.19
CA LEU A 443 -14.77 -18.74 23.11
C LEU A 443 -14.00 -18.04 21.99
N ARG A 444 -14.16 -18.54 20.75
CA ARG A 444 -13.55 -17.92 19.57
C ARG A 444 -14.10 -16.50 19.41
N ILE A 445 -13.22 -15.52 19.47
CA ILE A 445 -13.53 -14.15 19.03
C ILE A 445 -13.00 -13.98 17.61
N SER A 446 -13.79 -13.33 16.76
CA SER A 446 -13.27 -12.71 15.54
C SER A 446 -12.17 -11.71 15.94
N MET A 447 -10.91 -12.04 15.64
CA MET A 447 -9.79 -11.11 15.82
C MET A 447 -10.06 -9.79 15.08
N LYS A 448 -9.55 -8.70 15.66
CA LYS A 448 -9.70 -7.31 15.21
C LYS A 448 -9.42 -7.13 13.71
N ASP A 449 -10.28 -6.37 13.04
CA ASP A 449 -10.02 -5.70 11.75
C ASP A 449 -8.88 -4.68 11.94
N ASP A 450 -7.62 -5.12 12.02
CA ASP A 450 -6.56 -4.32 12.66
C ASP A 450 -5.89 -3.23 11.79
N LYS A 451 -6.39 -2.98 10.58
CA LYS A 451 -5.94 -1.83 9.75
C LYS A 451 -7.11 -1.23 8.98
N SER A 452 -7.95 -0.47 9.68
CA SER A 452 -9.14 0.21 9.11
C SER A 452 -8.81 1.42 8.23
N TRP A 453 -7.57 1.91 8.28
CA TRP A 453 -7.09 3.01 7.45
C TRP A 453 -5.69 2.71 6.89
N ARG A 454 -5.44 3.23 5.70
CA ARG A 454 -4.19 3.01 4.99
C ARG A 454 -3.63 4.33 4.48
N CYS A 455 -2.30 4.39 4.38
CA CYS A 455 -1.61 5.55 3.85
C CYS A 455 -1.26 5.30 2.38
N GLY A 456 -1.68 6.22 1.52
CA GLY A 456 -1.29 6.30 0.11
C GLY A 456 -0.15 7.29 -0.10
N GLU A 457 0.19 7.50 -1.37
CA GLU A 457 1.24 8.43 -1.77
C GLU A 457 0.84 9.88 -1.48
N GLY A 458 1.83 10.73 -1.16
CA GLY A 458 1.58 12.11 -0.71
C GLY A 458 1.09 12.25 0.73
N ALA A 459 0.79 11.15 1.43
CA ALA A 459 0.51 11.13 2.87
C ALA A 459 1.57 10.30 3.61
N ARG A 460 1.60 10.41 4.94
CA ARG A 460 2.41 9.57 5.85
C ARG A 460 1.71 9.38 7.18
N TYR A 461 2.05 8.32 7.91
CA TYR A 461 1.67 8.20 9.31
C TYR A 461 2.46 9.21 10.18
N SER A 462 1.86 9.62 11.30
CA SER A 462 2.58 10.22 12.43
C SER A 462 3.48 9.19 13.12
N SER A 463 4.41 9.67 13.93
CA SER A 463 5.32 8.81 14.72
C SER A 463 4.56 7.85 15.65
N ASP A 464 3.47 8.31 16.26
CA ASP A 464 2.61 7.51 17.14
C ASP A 464 1.70 6.51 16.38
N GLY A 465 1.65 6.55 15.05
CA GLY A 465 0.75 5.72 14.24
C GLY A 465 -0.74 6.01 14.41
N LEU A 466 -1.12 7.11 15.10
CA LEU A 466 -2.51 7.50 15.39
C LEU A 466 -3.04 8.61 14.50
N LYS A 467 -2.21 9.19 13.61
CA LYS A 467 -2.60 10.24 12.65
C LYS A 467 -2.06 9.91 11.26
N ILE A 468 -2.80 10.30 10.22
CA ILE A 468 -2.28 10.41 8.85
C ILE A 468 -2.12 11.89 8.54
N ILE A 469 -0.93 12.27 8.05
CA ILE A 469 -0.50 13.64 7.83
C ILE A 469 -0.09 13.81 6.37
N ALA A 470 -0.38 14.98 5.79
CA ALA A 470 0.07 15.33 4.44
C ALA A 470 1.61 15.39 4.37
N LYS A 471 2.21 14.54 3.52
CA LYS A 471 3.64 14.56 3.22
C LYS A 471 3.97 15.71 2.26
N ASN A 472 3.07 15.98 1.32
CA ASN A 472 3.19 17.03 0.31
C ASN A 472 2.00 17.98 0.38
N GLU A 473 2.14 19.17 -0.21
CA GLU A 473 0.99 20.03 -0.50
C GLU A 473 0.18 19.47 -1.69
N GLY A 474 -1.15 19.42 -1.55
CA GLY A 474 -2.00 18.91 -2.61
C GLY A 474 -3.45 18.67 -2.19
N MET A 475 -4.22 17.95 -2.99
CA MET A 475 -5.62 17.61 -2.72
C MET A 475 -5.71 16.21 -2.10
N PRO A 476 -6.27 16.06 -0.89
CA PRO A 476 -6.42 14.76 -0.26
C PRO A 476 -7.58 13.97 -0.89
N ARG A 477 -7.39 12.66 -1.05
CA ARG A 477 -8.43 11.74 -1.56
C ARG A 477 -8.42 10.44 -0.77
N LEU A 478 -9.61 9.92 -0.50
CA LEU A 478 -9.80 8.59 0.06
C LEU A 478 -10.15 7.63 -1.08
N SER A 479 -9.32 6.62 -1.28
CA SER A 479 -9.60 5.54 -2.21
C SER A 479 -10.61 4.55 -1.64
N ILE A 480 -11.23 3.76 -2.50
CA ILE A 480 -12.21 2.73 -2.14
C ILE A 480 -11.57 1.58 -1.36
N ASP A 481 -10.28 1.37 -1.57
CA ASP A 481 -9.49 0.45 -0.76
C ASP A 481 -9.07 1.10 0.59
N GLY A 482 -9.52 2.31 0.92
CA GLY A 482 -9.31 2.92 2.24
C GLY A 482 -7.92 3.53 2.44
N ARG A 483 -7.21 3.87 1.37
CA ARG A 483 -5.96 4.63 1.40
C ARG A 483 -6.22 6.12 1.27
N ILE A 484 -5.51 6.90 2.07
CA ILE A 484 -5.50 8.36 1.97
C ILE A 484 -4.32 8.80 1.13
N TYR A 485 -4.60 9.44 -0.01
CA TYR A 485 -3.62 10.03 -0.91
C TYR A 485 -3.62 11.54 -0.79
N VAL A 486 -2.52 12.20 -1.18
CA VAL A 486 -2.46 13.64 -1.44
C VAL A 486 -1.85 13.87 -2.81
N PHE A 487 -2.63 14.45 -3.73
CA PHE A 487 -2.23 14.66 -5.11
C PHE A 487 -1.87 16.12 -5.37
N SER A 488 -0.68 16.36 -5.93
CA SER A 488 -0.31 17.68 -6.43
C SER A 488 -1.02 17.97 -7.76
N LYS A 489 -1.11 19.24 -8.18
CA LYS A 489 -1.72 19.59 -9.46
C LYS A 489 -0.67 19.64 -10.57
N MET A 490 -0.92 18.94 -11.68
CA MET A 490 -0.10 18.97 -12.88
C MET A 490 -0.95 19.46 -14.05
N ASN A 491 -0.53 20.55 -14.69
CA ASN A 491 -1.25 21.06 -15.86
C ASN A 491 -0.40 20.98 -17.12
N ILE A 492 -0.97 20.39 -18.17
CA ILE A 492 -0.40 20.29 -19.51
C ILE A 492 -1.21 21.24 -20.39
N MET A 493 -0.53 22.14 -21.08
CA MET A 493 -1.13 23.25 -21.85
C MET A 493 -1.46 22.87 -23.30
N ASP A 494 -1.16 21.65 -23.70
CA ASP A 494 -1.22 21.16 -25.08
C ASP A 494 -1.68 19.69 -25.06
N ASP A 495 -1.70 19.04 -26.22
CA ASP A 495 -1.86 17.59 -26.34
C ASP A 495 -0.82 16.85 -25.46
N ALA A 496 -1.31 15.86 -24.72
CA ALA A 496 -0.46 14.94 -23.97
C ALA A 496 -0.22 13.69 -24.82
N ASP A 497 0.94 13.61 -25.45
CA ASP A 497 1.37 12.51 -26.32
C ASP A 497 2.67 11.84 -25.82
N ILE A 498 3.29 11.00 -26.66
CA ILE A 498 4.56 10.33 -26.34
C ILE A 498 5.69 11.29 -25.92
N ARG A 499 5.66 12.55 -26.37
CA ARG A 499 6.67 13.57 -26.06
C ARG A 499 6.51 14.13 -24.65
N THR A 500 5.32 14.01 -24.08
CA THR A 500 5.03 14.45 -22.71
C THR A 500 5.63 13.51 -21.68
N GLY A 501 5.89 12.26 -22.06
CA GLY A 501 6.43 11.21 -21.19
C GLY A 501 5.38 10.64 -20.24
N HIS A 502 5.82 9.93 -19.20
CA HIS A 502 4.92 9.32 -18.23
C HIS A 502 4.17 10.38 -17.41
N LEU A 503 2.84 10.38 -17.52
CA LEU A 503 1.97 11.22 -16.69
C LEU A 503 1.86 10.61 -15.29
N GLY A 504 2.31 11.36 -14.29
CA GLY A 504 2.75 10.82 -13.01
C GLY A 504 1.64 10.41 -12.04
N MET A 505 1.84 9.25 -11.41
CA MET A 505 0.99 8.59 -10.39
C MET A 505 0.58 9.45 -9.19
N ASN A 506 1.23 10.60 -8.96
CA ASN A 506 1.08 11.40 -7.75
C ASN A 506 0.42 12.76 -8.01
N ASN A 507 -0.24 12.93 -9.16
CA ASN A 507 -0.83 14.20 -9.54
C ASN A 507 -2.30 14.08 -9.94
N ASN A 508 -3.03 15.18 -9.71
CA ASN A 508 -4.23 15.53 -10.44
C ASN A 508 -3.79 16.15 -11.76
N ILE A 509 -4.18 15.54 -12.88
CA ILE A 509 -3.66 15.83 -14.21
C ILE A 509 -4.70 16.64 -14.98
N ALA A 510 -4.31 17.79 -15.52
CA ALA A 510 -5.16 18.63 -16.34
C ALA A 510 -4.52 18.93 -17.70
N VAL A 511 -5.00 18.24 -18.75
CA VAL A 511 -4.59 18.39 -20.13
C VAL A 511 -5.54 19.37 -20.84
N MET A 512 -5.02 20.50 -21.31
CA MET A 512 -5.77 21.45 -22.16
C MET A 512 -5.64 21.07 -23.63
N GLY A 513 -6.01 19.83 -23.94
CA GLY A 513 -5.82 19.24 -25.26
C GLY A 513 -6.19 17.76 -25.24
N THR A 514 -5.71 17.04 -26.25
CA THR A 514 -5.97 15.62 -26.44
C THR A 514 -4.97 14.79 -25.63
N LEU A 515 -5.45 13.89 -24.79
CA LEU A 515 -4.64 12.84 -24.20
C LEU A 515 -4.57 11.64 -25.16
N LYS A 516 -3.36 11.26 -25.59
CA LYS A 516 -3.07 10.12 -26.48
C LYS A 516 -2.27 9.04 -25.74
N GLY A 517 -2.68 7.78 -25.85
CA GLY A 517 -2.09 6.68 -25.06
C GLY A 517 -0.77 6.14 -25.56
N ALA A 518 0.30 6.90 -25.37
CA ALA A 518 1.65 6.33 -25.45
C ALA A 518 2.01 5.53 -24.19
N PHE A 519 1.47 5.92 -23.03
CA PHE A 519 1.76 5.32 -21.73
C PHE A 519 0.49 5.27 -20.87
N PRO A 520 0.36 4.29 -19.97
CA PRO A 520 -0.72 4.27 -18.99
C PRO A 520 -0.66 5.53 -18.10
N VAL A 521 -1.81 6.18 -17.94
CA VAL A 521 -1.95 7.39 -17.13
C VAL A 521 -2.52 7.01 -15.77
N ARG A 522 -1.78 7.30 -14.71
CA ARG A 522 -2.19 7.04 -13.33
C ARG A 522 -2.14 8.31 -12.50
N GLY A 523 -3.04 8.46 -11.54
CA GLY A 523 -3.09 9.66 -10.71
C GLY A 523 -4.35 9.81 -9.86
N GLY A 524 -4.59 11.05 -9.43
CA GLY A 524 -5.80 11.45 -8.70
C GLY A 524 -6.93 11.76 -9.67
N ASP A 525 -7.31 13.03 -9.84
CA ASP A 525 -8.29 13.46 -10.83
C ASP A 525 -7.65 13.65 -12.22
N LEU A 526 -8.38 13.37 -13.31
CA LEU A 526 -7.96 13.64 -14.68
C LEU A 526 -8.96 14.56 -15.38
N THR A 527 -8.48 15.66 -15.96
CA THR A 527 -9.26 16.48 -16.89
C THR A 527 -8.55 16.58 -18.23
N ALA A 528 -9.28 16.39 -19.33
CA ALA A 528 -8.77 16.51 -20.69
C ALA A 528 -9.82 17.16 -21.61
N ASP A 529 -9.41 17.74 -22.75
CA ASP A 529 -10.39 18.14 -23.76
C ASP A 529 -10.92 16.91 -24.48
N GLU A 530 -10.04 15.99 -24.87
CA GLU A 530 -10.40 14.73 -25.49
C GLU A 530 -9.45 13.62 -25.05
N ILE A 531 -9.92 12.37 -25.00
CA ILE A 531 -9.09 11.20 -24.71
C ILE A 531 -9.20 10.25 -25.90
N ARG A 532 -8.04 9.86 -26.48
CA ARG A 532 -7.95 8.98 -27.63
C ARG A 532 -6.88 7.92 -27.44
N ASP A 533 -7.20 6.68 -27.79
CA ASP A 533 -6.25 5.56 -27.80
C ASP A 533 -5.47 5.43 -26.48
N ALA A 534 -6.10 5.73 -25.34
CA ALA A 534 -5.44 5.87 -24.03
C ALA A 534 -5.85 4.80 -23.02
N ASP A 535 -4.91 4.45 -22.14
CA ASP A 535 -5.15 3.63 -20.95
C ASP A 535 -5.02 4.50 -19.70
N VAL A 536 -6.12 4.68 -18.99
CA VAL A 536 -6.26 5.59 -17.84
C VAL A 536 -6.69 4.79 -16.62
N ASP A 537 -5.96 4.90 -15.51
CA ASP A 537 -6.27 4.27 -14.22
C ASP A 537 -6.07 5.27 -13.09
N VAL A 538 -7.16 5.92 -12.65
CA VAL A 538 -7.08 7.07 -11.74
C VAL A 538 -8.00 6.90 -10.52
N ILE A 539 -7.58 7.46 -9.37
CA ILE A 539 -8.34 7.33 -8.11
C ILE A 539 -9.51 8.33 -8.06
N GLY A 540 -9.36 9.49 -8.68
CA GLY A 540 -10.35 10.56 -8.69
C GLY A 540 -11.27 10.52 -9.90
N ASP A 541 -11.95 11.62 -10.16
CA ASP A 541 -12.88 11.76 -11.29
C ASP A 541 -12.13 11.91 -12.63
N VAL A 542 -12.76 11.47 -13.72
CA VAL A 542 -12.33 11.74 -15.10
C VAL A 542 -13.32 12.71 -15.74
N ARG A 543 -12.86 13.88 -16.18
CA ARG A 543 -13.69 14.88 -16.86
C ARG A 543 -13.13 15.21 -18.23
N VAL A 544 -13.94 14.97 -19.26
CA VAL A 544 -13.56 15.17 -20.66
C VAL A 544 -14.53 16.15 -21.30
N THR A 545 -14.00 17.26 -21.83
CA THR A 545 -14.83 18.34 -22.40
C THR A 545 -15.52 17.92 -23.70
N ILE A 546 -14.86 17.08 -24.50
CA ILE A 546 -15.28 16.57 -25.81
C ILE A 546 -15.63 15.09 -25.66
N GLY A 547 -14.72 14.15 -25.89
CA GLY A 547 -15.12 12.74 -25.89
C GLY A 547 -14.00 11.77 -25.61
N ILE A 548 -14.40 10.52 -25.43
CA ILE A 548 -13.51 9.39 -25.18
C ILE A 548 -13.63 8.45 -26.36
N THR A 549 -12.53 8.17 -27.04
CA THR A 549 -12.49 7.33 -28.24
C THR A 549 -11.42 6.25 -28.12
N THR A 550 -11.75 5.00 -28.45
CA THR A 550 -10.81 3.87 -28.51
C THR A 550 -9.94 3.74 -27.25
N SER A 551 -10.51 3.97 -26.06
CA SER A 551 -9.74 4.08 -24.81
C SER A 551 -10.22 3.12 -23.73
N ARG A 552 -9.29 2.75 -22.84
CA ARG A 552 -9.58 2.06 -21.57
C ARG A 552 -9.53 3.07 -20.44
N ILE A 553 -10.58 3.17 -19.65
CA ILE A 553 -10.64 4.04 -18.47
C ILE A 553 -11.08 3.22 -17.26
N ALA A 554 -10.24 3.17 -16.23
CA ALA A 554 -10.56 2.68 -14.91
C ALA A 554 -10.52 3.85 -13.92
N THR A 555 -11.57 4.04 -13.13
CA THR A 555 -11.61 5.09 -12.12
C THR A 555 -12.38 4.71 -10.85
N GLN A 556 -11.93 5.18 -9.69
CA GLN A 556 -12.70 5.08 -8.44
C GLN A 556 -13.72 6.23 -8.26
N GLY A 557 -13.65 7.26 -9.10
CA GLY A 557 -14.56 8.39 -9.14
C GLY A 557 -15.63 8.28 -10.23
N ALA A 558 -16.16 9.44 -10.61
CA ALA A 558 -17.15 9.60 -11.68
C ALA A 558 -16.48 9.93 -13.03
N VAL A 559 -17.16 9.60 -14.12
CA VAL A 559 -16.72 9.94 -15.49
C VAL A 559 -17.70 10.91 -16.14
N TYR A 560 -17.18 12.00 -16.71
CA TYR A 560 -17.95 12.99 -17.44
C TYR A 560 -17.39 13.14 -18.85
N ALA A 561 -18.24 13.01 -19.87
CA ALA A 561 -17.84 13.21 -21.27
C ALA A 561 -19.01 13.71 -22.12
N ARG A 562 -18.73 14.32 -23.28
CA ARG A 562 -19.80 14.64 -24.24
C ARG A 562 -20.21 13.39 -25.01
N TYR A 563 -19.26 12.59 -25.48
CA TYR A 563 -19.52 11.30 -26.12
C TYR A 563 -18.49 10.24 -25.73
N ILE A 564 -18.85 8.97 -25.92
CA ILE A 564 -17.98 7.81 -25.68
C ILE A 564 -18.12 6.85 -26.86
N MET A 565 -17.00 6.46 -27.47
CA MET A 565 -16.99 5.61 -28.66
C MET A 565 -15.88 4.56 -28.60
N ASN A 566 -16.17 3.32 -29.00
CA ASN A 566 -15.21 2.21 -29.07
C ASN A 566 -14.38 2.02 -27.79
N SER A 567 -14.95 2.26 -26.61
CA SER A 567 -14.18 2.38 -25.36
C SER A 567 -14.64 1.40 -24.28
N ASP A 568 -13.71 1.02 -23.41
CA ASP A 568 -13.91 0.21 -22.22
C ASP A 568 -13.81 1.09 -20.97
N ILE A 569 -14.90 1.25 -20.22
CA ILE A 569 -14.91 2.12 -19.03
C ILE A 569 -15.37 1.33 -17.80
N GLU A 570 -14.57 1.36 -16.74
CA GLU A 570 -14.88 0.81 -15.43
C GLU A 570 -14.81 1.93 -14.38
N ALA A 571 -15.94 2.24 -13.72
CA ALA A 571 -16.03 3.32 -12.75
C ALA A 571 -16.74 2.89 -11.47
N TYR A 572 -16.32 3.39 -10.32
CA TYR A 572 -17.09 3.19 -9.09
C TYR A 572 -18.18 4.25 -8.90
N GLY A 573 -17.94 5.48 -9.38
CA GLY A 573 -18.91 6.57 -9.38
C GLY A 573 -19.81 6.59 -10.61
N ASP A 574 -20.66 7.61 -10.70
CA ASP A 574 -21.61 7.78 -11.81
C ASP A 574 -20.88 8.11 -13.11
N ILE A 575 -21.47 7.69 -14.24
CA ILE A 575 -20.99 8.04 -15.58
C ILE A 575 -22.04 8.94 -16.23
N VAL A 576 -21.63 10.14 -16.61
CA VAL A 576 -22.49 11.16 -17.19
C VAL A 576 -22.02 11.51 -18.59
N VAL A 577 -22.86 11.20 -19.57
CA VAL A 577 -22.61 11.46 -20.99
C VAL A 577 -23.63 12.45 -21.52
N GLU A 578 -23.17 13.52 -22.17
CA GLU A 578 -24.10 14.54 -22.67
C GLU A 578 -24.85 14.07 -23.93
N ASN A 579 -24.14 13.49 -24.88
CA ASN A 579 -24.63 13.10 -26.20
C ASN A 579 -24.76 11.57 -26.29
N GLU A 580 -23.90 10.89 -27.05
CA GLU A 580 -24.03 9.46 -27.39
C GLU A 580 -22.93 8.57 -26.82
N ILE A 581 -23.30 7.29 -26.69
CA ILE A 581 -22.39 6.18 -26.38
C ILE A 581 -22.51 5.18 -27.53
N ILE A 582 -21.40 4.83 -28.17
CA ILE A 582 -21.39 3.98 -29.37
C ILE A 582 -20.35 2.86 -29.19
N ASP A 583 -20.72 1.62 -29.52
CA ASP A 583 -19.80 0.48 -29.61
C ASP A 583 -18.87 0.34 -28.39
N SER A 584 -19.40 0.60 -27.19
CA SER A 584 -18.60 0.70 -25.97
C SER A 584 -19.07 -0.29 -24.91
N THR A 585 -18.13 -0.70 -24.06
CA THR A 585 -18.42 -1.51 -22.87
C THR A 585 -18.24 -0.66 -21.62
N ILE A 586 -19.30 -0.43 -20.87
CA ILE A 586 -19.28 0.41 -19.68
C ILE A 586 -19.73 -0.40 -18.48
N LYS A 587 -18.96 -0.38 -17.40
CA LYS A 587 -19.29 -1.00 -16.11
C LYS A 587 -19.16 0.07 -15.03
N THR A 588 -20.25 0.34 -14.32
CA THR A 588 -20.24 1.29 -13.22
C THR A 588 -20.94 0.76 -11.98
N SER A 589 -20.34 1.03 -10.80
CA SER A 589 -21.02 0.86 -9.51
C SER A 589 -21.93 2.04 -9.13
N GLY A 590 -21.92 3.10 -9.94
CA GLY A 590 -22.86 4.21 -9.93
C GLY A 590 -23.99 4.05 -10.95
N ALA A 591 -24.58 5.16 -11.34
CA ALA A 591 -25.60 5.26 -12.39
C ALA A 591 -24.98 5.69 -13.72
N LEU A 592 -25.55 5.24 -14.83
CA LEU A 592 -25.26 5.79 -16.16
C LEU A 592 -26.33 6.81 -16.54
N ILE A 593 -25.93 8.02 -16.91
CA ILE A 593 -26.84 9.12 -17.29
C ILE A 593 -26.44 9.65 -18.67
N VAL A 594 -27.30 9.44 -19.67
CA VAL A 594 -27.15 9.93 -21.04
C VAL A 594 -28.21 11.00 -21.32
N LYS A 595 -27.80 12.26 -21.44
CA LYS A 595 -28.72 13.42 -21.33
C LYS A 595 -29.52 13.72 -22.59
N LYS A 596 -28.89 13.74 -23.77
CA LYS A 596 -29.49 14.31 -25.00
C LYS A 596 -29.70 13.30 -26.13
N SER A 597 -28.74 12.41 -26.39
CA SER A 597 -28.76 11.53 -27.57
C SER A 597 -29.11 10.10 -27.18
N ARG A 598 -28.32 9.10 -27.62
CA ARG A 598 -28.67 7.69 -27.47
C ARG A 598 -27.48 6.79 -27.16
N ILE A 599 -27.78 5.61 -26.64
CA ILE A 599 -26.83 4.50 -26.49
C ILE A 599 -26.97 3.59 -27.71
N ILE A 600 -25.88 3.23 -28.39
CA ILE A 600 -25.89 2.45 -29.64
C ILE A 600 -24.92 1.28 -29.52
N ALA A 601 -25.36 0.07 -29.88
CA ALA A 601 -24.54 -1.14 -29.98
C ALA A 601 -23.57 -1.36 -28.80
N SER A 602 -24.00 -0.99 -27.60
CA SER A 602 -23.14 -0.93 -26.41
C SER A 602 -23.58 -1.91 -25.33
N ARG A 603 -22.63 -2.37 -24.53
CA ARG A 603 -22.87 -3.20 -23.35
C ARG A 603 -22.68 -2.36 -22.09
N ILE A 604 -23.75 -2.17 -21.34
CA ILE A 604 -23.78 -1.31 -20.16
C ILE A 604 -24.12 -2.13 -18.93
N ILE A 605 -23.29 -2.05 -17.89
CA ILE A 605 -23.59 -2.55 -16.56
C ILE A 605 -23.60 -1.37 -15.60
N ALA A 606 -24.73 -1.05 -14.97
CA ALA A 606 -24.86 0.08 -14.06
C ALA A 606 -25.59 -0.32 -12.77
N ARG A 607 -24.87 -0.37 -11.67
CA ARG A 607 -25.40 -0.81 -10.37
C ARG A 607 -26.53 0.09 -9.86
N LYS A 608 -26.47 1.41 -10.06
CA LYS A 608 -27.52 2.36 -9.64
C LYS A 608 -28.51 2.71 -10.76
N GLY A 609 -28.51 1.93 -11.84
CA GLY A 609 -29.46 2.05 -12.94
C GLY A 609 -28.99 2.94 -14.08
N ILE A 610 -29.83 3.02 -15.12
CA ILE A 610 -29.56 3.73 -16.37
C ILE A 610 -30.66 4.75 -16.62
N ILE A 611 -30.27 5.98 -16.96
CA ILE A 611 -31.17 7.03 -17.43
C ILE A 611 -30.65 7.48 -18.79
N ALA A 612 -31.44 7.30 -19.84
CA ALA A 612 -31.04 7.66 -21.21
C ALA A 612 -32.13 8.46 -21.92
N ALA A 613 -31.71 9.34 -22.83
CA ALA A 613 -32.63 10.01 -23.74
C ALA A 613 -33.21 9.03 -24.78
N ALA A 614 -32.40 8.19 -25.42
CA ALA A 614 -32.87 7.05 -26.22
C ALA A 614 -31.89 5.88 -26.15
N ILE A 615 -32.31 4.67 -26.55
CA ILE A 615 -31.47 3.47 -26.57
C ILE A 615 -31.71 2.68 -27.86
N GLY A 616 -30.61 2.28 -28.49
CA GLY A 616 -30.56 1.49 -29.70
C GLY A 616 -30.69 2.29 -31.00
N SER A 617 -30.51 1.58 -32.10
CA SER A 617 -30.72 2.04 -33.46
C SER A 617 -31.25 0.89 -34.32
N PRO A 618 -32.18 1.11 -35.27
CA PRO A 618 -32.77 0.03 -36.08
C PRO A 618 -31.78 -0.70 -36.99
N VAL A 619 -30.61 -0.11 -37.25
CA VAL A 619 -29.62 -0.60 -38.22
C VAL A 619 -28.36 -1.17 -37.56
N THR A 620 -28.31 -1.21 -36.22
CA THR A 620 -27.13 -1.67 -35.47
C THR A 620 -27.49 -2.83 -34.57
N ASN A 621 -26.47 -3.52 -34.05
CA ASN A 621 -26.66 -4.54 -33.01
C ASN A 621 -27.42 -3.95 -31.79
N PRO A 622 -28.28 -4.75 -31.15
CA PRO A 622 -29.03 -4.32 -29.98
C PRO A 622 -28.12 -4.04 -28.78
N CYS A 623 -28.57 -3.16 -27.89
CA CYS A 623 -27.85 -2.88 -26.65
C CYS A 623 -28.07 -3.98 -25.61
N ILE A 624 -27.06 -4.20 -24.76
CA ILE A 624 -27.12 -5.14 -23.64
C ILE A 624 -27.00 -4.32 -22.35
N LEU A 625 -28.06 -4.29 -21.55
CA LEU A 625 -28.13 -3.48 -20.34
C LEU A 625 -28.24 -4.39 -19.12
N GLU A 626 -27.43 -4.16 -18.09
CA GLU A 626 -27.49 -4.87 -16.82
C GLU A 626 -27.58 -3.85 -15.68
N VAL A 627 -28.58 -3.96 -14.82
CA VAL A 627 -28.84 -2.97 -13.75
C VAL A 627 -29.02 -3.61 -12.39
N GLY A 628 -28.57 -2.94 -11.34
CA GLY A 628 -28.74 -3.42 -9.95
C GLY A 628 -27.82 -4.58 -9.54
N SER A 629 -26.96 -5.06 -10.44
CA SER A 629 -25.99 -6.13 -10.17
C SER A 629 -24.67 -5.58 -9.61
N ASP A 630 -23.91 -6.47 -8.97
CA ASP A 630 -22.56 -6.18 -8.44
C ASP A 630 -21.45 -6.63 -9.41
N ALA A 631 -21.76 -6.82 -10.70
CA ALA A 631 -20.84 -7.44 -11.66
C ALA A 631 -19.51 -6.69 -11.84
N HIS A 632 -19.51 -5.35 -11.77
CA HIS A 632 -18.27 -4.57 -11.76
C HIS A 632 -17.38 -4.96 -10.56
N ILE A 633 -17.95 -4.97 -9.37
CA ILE A 633 -17.24 -5.27 -8.11
C ILE A 633 -16.75 -6.72 -8.12
N ASN A 634 -17.60 -7.66 -8.54
CA ASN A 634 -17.24 -9.07 -8.65
C ASN A 634 -16.09 -9.27 -9.63
N GLY A 635 -16.11 -8.59 -10.79
CA GLY A 635 -15.00 -8.64 -11.75
C GLY A 635 -13.70 -8.06 -11.18
N VAL A 636 -13.75 -7.00 -10.38
CA VAL A 636 -12.57 -6.50 -9.66
C VAL A 636 -12.04 -7.53 -8.67
N ILE A 637 -12.92 -8.16 -7.90
CA ILE A 637 -12.55 -9.19 -6.91
C ILE A 637 -11.93 -10.41 -7.59
N GLU A 638 -12.49 -10.87 -8.71
CA GLU A 638 -11.96 -11.99 -9.49
C GLU A 638 -10.55 -11.70 -10.03
N ARG A 639 -10.29 -10.46 -10.49
CA ARG A 639 -8.93 -10.04 -10.88
C ARG A 639 -7.96 -10.09 -9.71
N ILE A 640 -8.38 -9.64 -8.52
CA ILE A 640 -7.57 -9.71 -7.30
C ILE A 640 -7.28 -11.18 -6.94
N ASP A 641 -8.29 -12.05 -6.98
CA ASP A 641 -8.15 -13.48 -6.68
C ASP A 641 -7.23 -14.19 -7.69
N GLY A 642 -7.33 -13.83 -8.98
CA GLY A 642 -6.42 -14.31 -10.02
C GLY A 642 -4.97 -13.89 -9.77
N ASN A 643 -4.73 -12.66 -9.31
CA ASN A 643 -3.41 -12.19 -8.93
C ASN A 643 -2.86 -12.97 -7.73
N ILE A 644 -3.65 -13.16 -6.67
CA ILE A 644 -3.25 -13.95 -5.49
C ILE A 644 -2.89 -15.38 -5.93
N LYS A 645 -3.74 -16.02 -6.74
CA LYS A 645 -3.51 -17.38 -7.23
C LYS A 645 -2.19 -17.50 -8.01
N THR A 646 -1.91 -16.54 -8.89
CA THR A 646 -0.68 -16.54 -9.69
C THR A 646 0.58 -16.50 -8.82
N ARG A 647 0.55 -15.76 -7.71
CA ARG A 647 1.68 -15.63 -6.76
C ARG A 647 1.87 -16.91 -5.97
N LEU A 648 0.77 -17.51 -5.52
CA LEU A 648 0.79 -18.82 -4.87
C LEU A 648 1.30 -19.92 -5.80
N ASP A 649 0.87 -19.93 -7.07
CA ASP A 649 1.30 -20.91 -8.06
C ASP A 649 2.82 -20.80 -8.36
N ASP A 650 3.41 -19.60 -8.44
CA ASP A 650 4.87 -19.42 -8.60
C ASP A 650 5.65 -20.00 -7.40
N LEU A 651 5.16 -19.77 -6.17
CA LEU A 651 5.78 -20.35 -4.97
C LEU A 651 5.70 -21.88 -5.00
N LEU A 652 4.53 -22.45 -5.30
CA LEU A 652 4.34 -23.90 -5.39
C LEU A 652 5.25 -24.54 -6.46
N GLN A 653 5.41 -23.89 -7.62
CA GLN A 653 6.30 -24.38 -8.66
C GLN A 653 7.75 -24.47 -8.18
N LYS A 654 8.25 -23.43 -7.49
CA LYS A 654 9.62 -23.41 -6.95
C LYS A 654 9.82 -24.39 -5.80
N GLU A 655 8.84 -24.52 -4.91
CA GLU A 655 8.85 -25.53 -3.85
C GLU A 655 8.95 -26.95 -4.44
N SER A 656 8.20 -27.22 -5.51
CA SER A 656 8.26 -28.51 -6.21
C SER A 656 9.61 -28.77 -6.85
N ALA A 657 10.26 -27.74 -7.42
CA ALA A 657 11.60 -27.83 -8.00
C ALA A 657 12.65 -28.12 -6.93
N LEU A 658 12.57 -27.44 -5.78
CA LEU A 658 13.45 -27.66 -4.63
C LEU A 658 13.31 -29.09 -4.10
N LEU A 659 12.09 -29.62 -4.03
CA LEU A 659 11.84 -31.01 -3.63
C LEU A 659 12.46 -32.01 -4.61
N LYS A 660 12.43 -31.74 -5.92
CA LYS A 660 13.08 -32.59 -6.94
C LYS A 660 14.60 -32.60 -6.76
N ILE A 661 15.22 -31.46 -6.47
CA ILE A 661 16.67 -31.38 -6.21
C ILE A 661 17.02 -32.14 -4.92
N LYS A 662 16.27 -31.94 -3.83
CA LYS A 662 16.44 -32.71 -2.58
C LYS A 662 16.38 -34.23 -2.82
N LYS A 663 15.43 -34.71 -3.64
CA LYS A 663 15.35 -36.13 -4.01
C LYS A 663 16.54 -36.61 -4.85
N LYS A 664 17.08 -35.78 -5.75
CA LYS A 664 18.30 -36.10 -6.51
C LYS A 664 19.53 -36.17 -5.61
N GLU A 665 19.69 -35.20 -4.70
CA GLU A 665 20.77 -35.15 -3.72
C GLU A 665 20.80 -36.42 -2.86
N GLU A 666 19.65 -36.83 -2.33
CA GLU A 666 19.51 -38.03 -1.52
C GLU A 666 19.93 -39.30 -2.29
N LYS A 667 19.49 -39.45 -3.55
CA LYS A 667 19.90 -40.57 -4.40
C LYS A 667 21.41 -40.61 -4.67
N VAL A 668 22.05 -39.44 -4.83
CA VAL A 668 23.50 -39.35 -5.02
C VAL A 668 24.23 -39.70 -3.73
N ASN A 669 23.79 -39.19 -2.58
CA ASN A 669 24.36 -39.51 -1.27
C ASN A 669 24.30 -41.01 -0.99
N GLN A 670 23.15 -41.66 -1.22
CA GLN A 670 23.01 -43.12 -1.05
C GLN A 670 23.99 -43.91 -1.91
N LYS A 671 24.17 -43.53 -3.18
CA LYS A 671 25.15 -44.15 -4.08
C LYS A 671 26.58 -43.96 -3.59
N MET A 672 26.92 -42.77 -3.09
CA MET A 672 28.24 -42.46 -2.55
C MET A 672 28.55 -43.26 -1.28
N VAL A 673 27.58 -43.40 -0.37
CA VAL A 673 27.72 -44.23 0.83
C VAL A 673 28.03 -45.68 0.45
N LYS A 674 27.29 -46.24 -0.53
CA LYS A 674 27.56 -47.59 -1.05
C LYS A 674 28.96 -47.72 -1.65
N LEU A 675 29.36 -46.79 -2.51
CA LEU A 675 30.70 -46.79 -3.11
C LEU A 675 31.82 -46.68 -2.07
N LYS A 676 31.65 -45.85 -1.04
CA LYS A 676 32.63 -45.73 0.05
C LYS A 676 32.81 -47.05 0.79
N LYS A 677 31.71 -47.74 1.10
CA LYS A 677 31.74 -49.08 1.69
C LYS A 677 32.43 -50.11 0.80
N ASP A 678 32.16 -50.09 -0.50
CA ASP A 678 32.82 -50.98 -1.48
C ASP A 678 34.33 -50.71 -1.57
N ILE A 679 34.75 -49.45 -1.48
CA ILE A 679 36.17 -49.05 -1.45
C ILE A 679 36.85 -49.52 -0.16
N GLU A 680 36.21 -49.35 1.00
CA GLU A 680 36.73 -49.86 2.29
C GLU A 680 36.87 -51.38 2.28
N GLN A 681 35.87 -52.09 1.77
CA GLN A 681 35.92 -53.55 1.65
C GLN A 681 37.04 -54.00 0.71
N ALA A 682 37.23 -53.33 -0.44
CA ALA A 682 38.32 -53.63 -1.36
C ALA A 682 39.71 -53.34 -0.75
N ALA A 683 39.84 -52.26 0.04
CA ALA A 683 41.07 -51.93 0.76
C ALA A 683 41.42 -52.99 1.82
N LEU A 684 40.42 -53.48 2.56
CA LEU A 684 40.59 -54.56 3.53
C LEU A 684 40.95 -55.89 2.86
N LEU A 685 40.29 -56.24 1.75
CA LEU A 685 40.65 -57.43 0.97
C LEU A 685 42.10 -57.35 0.49
N LYS A 686 42.54 -56.17 0.04
CA LYS A 686 43.93 -55.93 -0.37
C LYS A 686 44.91 -56.14 0.79
N SER A 687 44.63 -55.62 2.00
CA SER A 687 45.54 -55.80 3.14
C SER A 687 45.68 -57.27 3.55
N VAL A 688 44.58 -58.00 3.60
CA VAL A 688 44.57 -59.45 3.89
C VAL A 688 45.31 -60.24 2.81
N MET A 689 45.19 -59.87 1.54
CA MET A 689 45.94 -60.52 0.45
C MET A 689 47.45 -60.26 0.57
N ILE A 690 47.87 -59.05 0.95
CA ILE A 690 49.29 -58.71 1.15
C ILE A 690 49.89 -59.53 2.30
N GLU A 691 49.20 -59.64 3.44
CA GLU A 691 49.63 -60.43 4.60
C GLU A 691 49.85 -61.91 4.23
N LYS A 692 48.86 -62.54 3.58
CA LYS A 692 48.94 -63.95 3.14
C LYS A 692 50.02 -64.21 2.07
N SER A 693 50.48 -63.17 1.39
CA SER A 693 51.54 -63.27 0.36
C SER A 693 52.95 -63.33 0.98
N GLY A 694 53.14 -62.81 2.19
CA GLY A 694 54.43 -62.80 2.90
C GLY A 694 54.88 -64.18 3.38
N GLU A 695 53.97 -65.15 3.44
CA GLU A 695 54.22 -66.50 3.98
C GLU A 695 54.37 -67.60 2.88
N ALA A 696 54.40 -67.23 1.59
CA ALA A 696 54.26 -68.16 0.47
C ALA A 696 55.47 -68.22 -0.51
N GLY A 697 55.67 -69.37 -1.18
CA GLY A 697 56.76 -69.59 -2.15
C GLY A 697 56.62 -68.84 -3.50
N ARG A 698 57.72 -68.76 -4.27
CA ARG A 698 57.94 -67.91 -5.47
C ARG A 698 56.82 -67.94 -6.53
N GLU A 699 56.20 -69.09 -6.77
CA GLU A 699 55.12 -69.25 -7.76
C GLU A 699 53.75 -68.71 -7.29
N LYS A 700 53.49 -68.76 -5.98
CA LYS A 700 52.28 -68.19 -5.35
C LYS A 700 52.37 -66.67 -5.25
N LEU A 701 53.57 -66.12 -5.07
CA LEU A 701 53.86 -64.67 -5.08
C LEU A 701 53.47 -64.01 -6.41
N ASN A 702 53.78 -64.64 -7.55
CA ASN A 702 53.40 -64.10 -8.86
C ASN A 702 51.88 -64.07 -9.08
N ARG A 703 51.13 -65.09 -8.65
CA ARG A 703 49.66 -65.10 -8.75
C ARG A 703 49.00 -64.09 -7.80
N ALA A 704 49.56 -63.91 -6.61
CA ALA A 704 49.10 -62.92 -5.64
C ALA A 704 49.33 -61.48 -6.14
N SER A 705 50.49 -61.22 -6.75
CA SER A 705 50.83 -59.93 -7.39
C SER A 705 49.79 -59.50 -8.44
N VAL A 706 49.42 -60.41 -9.36
CA VAL A 706 48.40 -60.14 -10.39
C VAL A 706 47.04 -59.84 -9.75
N SER A 707 46.65 -60.61 -8.74
CA SER A 707 45.37 -60.43 -8.04
C SER A 707 45.29 -59.10 -7.27
N ILE A 708 46.38 -58.69 -6.60
CA ILE A 708 46.49 -57.40 -5.91
C ILE A 708 46.39 -56.26 -6.92
N HIS A 709 47.05 -56.37 -8.07
CA HIS A 709 46.98 -55.37 -9.14
C HIS A 709 45.55 -55.22 -9.70
N ASP A 710 44.79 -56.31 -9.83
CA ASP A 710 43.39 -56.27 -10.24
C ASP A 710 42.48 -55.58 -9.21
N VAL A 711 42.71 -55.80 -7.92
CA VAL A 711 42.02 -55.08 -6.83
C VAL A 711 42.34 -53.58 -6.90
N ASP A 712 43.60 -53.22 -7.11
CA ASP A 712 44.02 -51.81 -7.27
C ASP A 712 43.38 -51.14 -8.50
N ARG A 713 43.28 -51.85 -9.62
CA ARG A 713 42.59 -51.36 -10.82
C ARG A 713 41.11 -51.11 -10.55
N LYS A 714 40.45 -52.01 -9.82
CA LYS A 714 39.04 -51.85 -9.40
C LYS A 714 38.87 -50.68 -8.42
N MET A 715 39.74 -50.56 -7.41
CA MET A 715 39.74 -49.44 -6.48
C MET A 715 39.93 -48.10 -7.19
N LYS A 716 40.90 -47.97 -8.11
CA LYS A 716 41.10 -46.74 -8.90
C LYS A 716 39.85 -46.35 -9.69
N LYS A 717 39.12 -47.32 -10.27
CA LYS A 717 37.85 -47.07 -10.96
C LYS A 717 36.77 -46.55 -9.99
N LEU A 718 36.62 -47.18 -8.82
CA LEU A 718 35.65 -46.79 -7.79
C LEU A 718 35.94 -45.40 -7.21
N ILE A 719 37.21 -45.07 -6.98
CA ILE A 719 37.63 -43.73 -6.53
C ILE A 719 37.34 -42.69 -7.61
N GLY A 720 37.58 -43.03 -8.89
CA GLY A 720 37.26 -42.15 -10.02
C GLY A 720 35.77 -41.84 -10.14
N THR A 721 34.90 -42.84 -9.97
CA THR A 721 33.44 -42.64 -9.95
C THR A 721 32.98 -41.86 -8.73
N LEU A 722 33.56 -42.11 -7.55
CA LEU A 722 33.26 -41.35 -6.33
C LEU A 722 33.61 -39.85 -6.50
N LYS A 723 34.76 -39.53 -7.10
CA LYS A 723 35.16 -38.14 -7.38
C LYS A 723 34.19 -37.43 -8.33
N LYS A 724 33.72 -38.12 -9.38
CA LYS A 724 32.72 -37.56 -10.31
C LYS A 724 31.38 -37.30 -9.60
N LEU A 725 30.94 -38.22 -8.75
CA LEU A 725 29.72 -38.04 -7.96
C LEU A 725 29.85 -36.89 -6.95
N ASP A 726 31.00 -36.74 -6.29
CA ASP A 726 31.27 -35.63 -5.36
C ASP A 726 31.21 -34.27 -6.06
N GLN A 727 31.81 -34.15 -7.25
CA GLN A 727 31.73 -32.93 -8.07
C GLN A 727 30.28 -32.61 -8.47
N GLY A 728 29.51 -33.61 -8.93
CA GLY A 728 28.10 -33.43 -9.26
C GLY A 728 27.25 -33.06 -8.04
N LEU A 729 27.55 -33.61 -6.87
CA LEU A 729 26.86 -33.29 -5.62
C LEU A 729 27.10 -31.83 -5.20
N LYS A 730 28.32 -31.31 -5.36
CA LYS A 730 28.63 -29.89 -5.11
C LYS A 730 27.81 -28.97 -5.99
N PHE A 731 27.66 -29.29 -7.28
CA PHE A 731 26.81 -28.53 -8.19
C PHE A 731 25.33 -28.57 -7.75
N LEU A 732 24.80 -29.75 -7.43
CA LEU A 732 23.41 -29.90 -6.97
C LEU A 732 23.14 -29.17 -5.66
N ARG A 733 24.10 -29.15 -4.72
CA ARG A 733 23.98 -28.40 -3.47
C ARG A 733 23.97 -26.89 -3.71
N LYS A 734 24.84 -26.40 -4.60
CA LYS A 734 24.82 -25.00 -5.01
C LYS A 734 23.50 -24.61 -5.68
N GLU A 735 23.03 -25.41 -6.64
CA GLU A 735 21.74 -25.20 -7.32
C GLU A 735 20.56 -25.19 -6.32
N LYS A 736 20.60 -26.05 -5.30
CA LYS A 736 19.62 -26.09 -4.20
C LYS A 736 19.68 -24.83 -3.35
N GLU A 737 20.88 -24.38 -2.95
CA GLU A 737 21.08 -23.17 -2.14
C GLU A 737 20.59 -21.93 -2.88
N ASP A 738 20.98 -21.78 -4.15
CA ASP A 738 20.55 -20.67 -5.01
C ASP A 738 19.02 -20.63 -5.16
N LEU A 739 18.39 -21.78 -5.41
CA LEU A 739 16.93 -21.89 -5.52
C LEU A 739 16.22 -21.63 -4.19
N GLN A 740 16.80 -22.06 -3.07
CA GLN A 740 16.23 -21.85 -1.75
C GLN A 740 16.33 -20.38 -1.30
N LEU A 741 17.39 -19.67 -1.68
CA LEU A 741 17.51 -18.22 -1.49
C LEU A 741 16.49 -17.45 -2.32
N ASP A 742 16.36 -17.76 -3.62
CA ASP A 742 15.35 -17.14 -4.50
C ASP A 742 13.93 -17.38 -3.95
N LEU A 743 13.61 -18.62 -3.54
CA LEU A 743 12.31 -18.95 -2.96
C LEU A 743 12.01 -18.16 -1.68
N ASN A 744 12.96 -18.10 -0.74
CA ASN A 744 12.78 -17.36 0.51
C ASN A 744 12.58 -15.86 0.24
N SER A 745 13.36 -15.28 -0.68
CA SER A 745 13.24 -13.86 -1.03
C SER A 745 11.88 -13.54 -1.66
N ARG A 746 11.41 -14.36 -2.60
CA ARG A 746 10.10 -14.21 -3.23
C ARG A 746 8.95 -14.45 -2.28
N ARG A 747 9.07 -15.42 -1.36
CA ARG A 747 8.01 -15.72 -0.39
C ARG A 747 7.69 -14.50 0.46
N VAL A 748 8.70 -13.81 0.98
CA VAL A 748 8.50 -12.58 1.77
C VAL A 748 7.82 -11.49 0.94
N VAL A 749 8.24 -11.29 -0.32
CA VAL A 749 7.63 -10.28 -1.20
C VAL A 749 6.17 -10.63 -1.50
N PHE A 750 5.90 -11.87 -1.91
CA PHE A 750 4.55 -12.31 -2.28
C PHE A 750 3.61 -12.42 -1.08
N GLU A 751 4.08 -12.80 0.10
CA GLU A 751 3.27 -12.76 1.33
C GLU A 751 2.76 -11.33 1.59
N ASN A 752 3.64 -10.33 1.49
CA ASN A 752 3.25 -8.93 1.63
C ASN A 752 2.27 -8.48 0.52
N GLU A 753 2.51 -8.83 -0.74
CA GLU A 753 1.60 -8.51 -1.85
C GLU A 753 0.23 -9.18 -1.68
N ILE A 754 0.20 -10.45 -1.25
CA ILE A 754 -1.03 -11.21 -1.02
C ILE A 754 -1.82 -10.58 0.12
N ASP A 755 -1.15 -10.18 1.22
CA ASP A 755 -1.80 -9.49 2.33
C ASP A 755 -2.38 -8.14 1.89
N GLU A 756 -1.66 -7.39 1.06
CA GLU A 756 -2.15 -6.13 0.48
C GLU A 756 -3.38 -6.35 -0.42
N LEU A 757 -3.34 -7.37 -1.28
CA LEU A 757 -4.46 -7.75 -2.14
C LEU A 757 -5.68 -8.22 -1.34
N ASN A 758 -5.47 -9.00 -0.27
CA ASN A 758 -6.54 -9.44 0.62
C ASN A 758 -7.19 -8.27 1.35
N GLN A 759 -6.39 -7.31 1.82
CA GLN A 759 -6.91 -6.07 2.40
C GLN A 759 -7.71 -5.27 1.36
N ASN A 760 -7.20 -5.10 0.13
CA ASN A 760 -7.92 -4.42 -0.95
C ASN A 760 -9.29 -5.07 -1.20
N LYS A 761 -9.31 -6.39 -1.31
CA LYS A 761 -10.55 -7.18 -1.47
C LYS A 761 -11.52 -6.96 -0.31
N TYR A 762 -11.03 -6.95 0.93
CA TYR A 762 -11.86 -6.68 2.11
C TYR A 762 -12.53 -5.30 2.05
N PHE A 763 -11.76 -4.24 1.76
CA PHE A 763 -12.29 -2.88 1.69
C PHE A 763 -13.29 -2.70 0.55
N ILE A 764 -13.03 -3.28 -0.63
CA ILE A 764 -13.94 -3.24 -1.76
C ILE A 764 -15.27 -3.95 -1.44
N LYS A 765 -15.22 -5.13 -0.79
CA LYS A 765 -16.44 -5.82 -0.34
C LYS A 765 -17.20 -5.01 0.69
N LYS A 766 -16.51 -4.43 1.66
CA LYS A 766 -17.11 -3.57 2.68
C LYS A 766 -17.81 -2.36 2.05
N TRP A 767 -17.17 -1.68 1.10
CA TRP A 767 -17.76 -0.60 0.33
C TRP A 767 -19.00 -1.05 -0.44
N ALA A 768 -18.91 -2.20 -1.11
CA ALA A 768 -20.01 -2.77 -1.88
C ALA A 768 -21.26 -3.05 -1.03
N HIS A 769 -21.10 -3.52 0.21
CA HIS A 769 -22.22 -3.79 1.12
C HIS A 769 -22.95 -2.52 1.59
N LEU A 770 -22.27 -1.38 1.66
CA LEU A 770 -22.86 -0.11 2.11
C LEU A 770 -23.74 0.55 1.04
N GLU A 771 -23.38 0.37 -0.23
CA GLU A 771 -24.06 0.96 -1.36
C GLU A 771 -25.10 -0.03 -1.95
N LYS A 772 -26.39 0.32 -1.92
CA LYS A 772 -27.45 -0.52 -2.51
C LYS A 772 -27.61 -0.22 -4.00
N GLY A 773 -27.70 -1.28 -4.81
CA GLY A 773 -28.04 -1.18 -6.23
C GLY A 773 -29.49 -0.74 -6.46
N LYS A 774 -29.75 -0.13 -7.62
CA LYS A 774 -31.08 0.27 -8.09
C LYS A 774 -31.31 -0.34 -9.48
N PRO A 775 -32.11 -1.41 -9.60
CA PRO A 775 -32.34 -2.10 -10.88
C PRO A 775 -33.38 -1.35 -11.73
N VAL A 776 -33.01 -0.15 -12.20
CA VAL A 776 -33.92 0.74 -12.92
C VAL A 776 -33.31 1.19 -14.25
N VAL A 777 -34.07 1.09 -15.33
CA VAL A 777 -33.77 1.70 -16.62
C VAL A 777 -34.87 2.71 -16.95
N LYS A 778 -34.52 3.97 -17.20
CA LYS A 778 -35.47 5.02 -17.61
C LYS A 778 -35.05 5.59 -18.96
N VAL A 779 -35.94 5.50 -19.94
CA VAL A 779 -35.73 6.03 -21.28
C VAL A 779 -36.80 7.07 -21.59
N LYS A 780 -36.38 8.32 -21.85
CA LYS A 780 -37.32 9.42 -22.14
C LYS A 780 -37.91 9.34 -23.56
N GLY A 781 -37.08 8.96 -24.52
CA GLY A 781 -37.41 8.77 -25.92
C GLY A 781 -37.56 7.28 -26.25
N LYS A 782 -37.13 6.90 -27.45
CA LYS A 782 -37.28 5.54 -27.97
C LYS A 782 -36.27 4.56 -27.38
N ILE A 783 -36.71 3.32 -27.14
CA ILE A 783 -35.87 2.14 -26.94
C ILE A 783 -36.23 1.12 -28.03
N THR A 784 -35.22 0.64 -28.77
CA THR A 784 -35.44 -0.28 -29.89
C THR A 784 -35.73 -1.71 -29.42
N GLN A 785 -36.44 -2.46 -30.26
CA GLN A 785 -36.62 -3.91 -30.09
C GLN A 785 -35.28 -4.64 -29.99
N GLU A 786 -35.31 -5.87 -29.46
CA GLU A 786 -34.16 -6.74 -29.20
C GLU A 786 -33.15 -6.23 -28.17
N THR A 787 -33.33 -5.02 -27.63
CA THR A 787 -32.53 -4.56 -26.49
C THR A 787 -32.73 -5.51 -25.31
N PHE A 788 -31.61 -6.07 -24.84
CA PHE A 788 -31.58 -7.01 -23.73
C PHE A 788 -31.38 -6.26 -22.42
N ILE A 789 -32.15 -6.60 -21.40
CA ILE A 789 -32.10 -6.02 -20.06
C ILE A 789 -32.00 -7.13 -19.03
N ALA A 790 -30.97 -7.08 -18.19
CA ALA A 790 -30.78 -7.97 -17.05
C ALA A 790 -30.86 -7.19 -15.74
N GLY A 791 -31.65 -7.72 -14.81
CA GLY A 791 -31.70 -7.32 -13.41
C GLY A 791 -30.87 -8.27 -12.56
N ARG A 792 -31.07 -8.23 -11.24
CA ARG A 792 -30.40 -9.12 -10.30
C ARG A 792 -30.98 -10.53 -10.31
N HIS A 793 -32.26 -10.66 -10.60
CA HIS A 793 -33.01 -11.91 -10.45
C HIS A 793 -33.73 -12.33 -11.74
N SER A 794 -33.88 -11.41 -12.69
CA SER A 794 -34.63 -11.61 -13.93
C SER A 794 -33.91 -11.02 -15.13
N THR A 795 -34.22 -11.53 -16.32
CA THR A 795 -33.77 -10.99 -17.60
C THR A 795 -34.98 -10.79 -18.51
N PHE A 796 -34.86 -9.87 -19.46
CA PHE A 796 -35.94 -9.47 -20.34
C PHE A 796 -35.38 -8.90 -21.64
N THR A 797 -35.94 -9.35 -22.77
CA THR A 797 -35.62 -8.80 -24.10
C THR A 797 -36.85 -8.10 -24.64
N LEU A 798 -36.67 -6.90 -25.19
CA LEU A 798 -37.78 -6.14 -25.75
C LEU A 798 -38.27 -6.74 -27.08
N GLU A 799 -39.53 -7.19 -27.12
CA GLU A 799 -40.16 -7.75 -28.33
C GLU A 799 -40.50 -6.69 -29.40
N LYS A 800 -40.65 -5.44 -28.99
CA LYS A 800 -41.01 -4.31 -29.86
C LYS A 800 -40.39 -3.01 -29.34
N GLU A 801 -40.46 -1.95 -30.14
CA GLU A 801 -40.01 -0.62 -29.72
C GLU A 801 -40.98 0.02 -28.72
N TYR A 802 -40.44 0.77 -27.76
CA TYR A 802 -41.20 1.56 -26.80
C TYR A 802 -40.70 3.00 -26.75
N ASN A 803 -41.56 3.92 -26.30
CA ASN A 803 -41.21 5.33 -26.12
C ASN A 803 -41.61 5.78 -24.71
N ASN A 804 -40.79 6.59 -24.06
CA ASN A 804 -41.02 7.11 -22.71
C ASN A 804 -41.36 6.00 -21.69
N ILE A 805 -40.41 5.09 -21.46
CA ILE A 805 -40.60 3.90 -20.64
C ILE A 805 -39.64 3.90 -19.43
N GLY A 806 -40.17 3.59 -18.25
CA GLY A 806 -39.39 3.15 -17.11
C GLY A 806 -39.50 1.63 -16.97
N ILE A 807 -38.40 0.95 -16.73
CA ILE A 807 -38.35 -0.50 -16.51
C ILE A 807 -37.70 -0.72 -15.15
N ILE A 808 -38.40 -1.41 -14.27
CA ILE A 808 -37.93 -1.72 -12.91
C ILE A 808 -38.11 -3.20 -12.63
N GLU A 809 -37.09 -3.81 -12.03
CA GLU A 809 -37.21 -5.16 -11.47
C GLU A 809 -37.95 -5.09 -10.14
N HIS A 810 -39.02 -5.87 -10.00
CA HIS A 810 -39.82 -5.94 -8.79
C HIS A 810 -40.23 -7.38 -8.48
N LEU A 811 -40.46 -7.66 -7.21
CA LEU A 811 -41.01 -8.93 -6.74
C LEU A 811 -42.53 -8.87 -6.93
N ALA A 812 -43.07 -9.76 -7.76
CA ALA A 812 -44.50 -9.97 -7.93
C ALA A 812 -44.90 -11.23 -7.14
N SER A 813 -45.95 -11.12 -6.31
CA SER A 813 -46.51 -12.24 -5.56
C SER A 813 -47.85 -12.61 -6.18
N ASP A 814 -47.88 -13.68 -6.98
CA ASP A 814 -49.10 -14.23 -7.56
C ASP A 814 -49.37 -15.61 -6.96
N ASN A 815 -50.58 -15.83 -6.43
CA ASN A 815 -51.04 -17.09 -5.84
C ASN A 815 -50.10 -17.70 -4.77
N GLY A 816 -49.39 -16.87 -4.00
CA GLY A 816 -48.47 -17.31 -2.95
C GLY A 816 -47.09 -17.78 -3.45
N MET A 817 -46.79 -17.63 -4.75
CA MET A 817 -45.45 -17.78 -5.29
C MET A 817 -44.86 -16.41 -5.64
N ASP A 818 -43.72 -16.11 -5.04
CA ASP A 818 -42.96 -14.90 -5.32
C ASP A 818 -42.09 -15.12 -6.57
N SER A 819 -42.24 -14.26 -7.58
CA SER A 819 -41.43 -14.27 -8.80
C SER A 819 -40.92 -12.87 -9.13
N TRP A 820 -39.64 -12.76 -9.52
CA TRP A 820 -39.05 -11.48 -9.92
C TRP A 820 -39.36 -11.20 -11.39
N LEU A 821 -39.98 -10.05 -11.66
CA LEU A 821 -40.37 -9.65 -13.01
C LEU A 821 -39.99 -8.19 -13.27
N PHE A 822 -39.75 -7.87 -14.53
CA PHE A 822 -39.67 -6.48 -14.97
C PHE A 822 -41.07 -5.92 -15.19
N LYS A 823 -41.36 -4.76 -14.59
CA LYS A 823 -42.59 -4.00 -14.84
C LYS A 823 -42.26 -2.71 -15.57
N SER A 824 -43.02 -2.42 -16.61
CA SER A 824 -43.03 -1.09 -17.20
C SER A 824 -43.73 -0.12 -16.25
N LEU A 825 -43.01 0.90 -15.83
CA LEU A 825 -43.59 2.10 -15.25
C LEU A 825 -44.04 2.97 -16.42
N SER A 826 -45.20 2.64 -17.01
CA SER A 826 -45.93 3.63 -17.81
C SER A 826 -46.41 4.73 -16.86
N ARG A 827 -46.21 5.99 -17.24
CA ARG A 827 -46.93 7.10 -16.60
C ARG A 827 -48.40 7.05 -16.94
#